data_AF-A0A938D371-F1
#
_entry.id   AF-A0A938D371-F1
#
_cell.length_a   1.000
_cell.length_b   1.000
_cell.length_c   1.000
_cell.angle_alpha   90.00
_cell.angle_beta   90.00
_cell.angle_gamma   90.00
#
_symmetry.space_group_name_H-M   'P 1'
#
loop_
_entity.id
_entity.type
_entity.pdbx_description
1 polymer ?
#
loop_
_entity_poly.entity_id
_entity_poly.type
_entity_poly.pdbx_seq_one_letter_code
_entity_poly.pdbx_strand_id
1 'polypeptide(L)'
;MTFTPALRLPRPHHAGQLKVRSERWLERLRDLGEGGGWPPDELLAALFGNSPYLSEIALSDPRFLADLWRDGADAAVGREMARLAALPAEPEPLAVALRRAKRHIALGVAVADMAGAWPLARVTRALSEFADLAIDRLLDAILLDMERGGQLALGGEPGAAGITVLGMGKLGAFELNYSSDIDLIVLYDREAPAIAHDDAIGAKLVRATRRLVQLLSERTADGYIFRTDLRLRPDPGSTPLAISVQAAETYYESVGQNWERAAMIKARPVAGDPAIGAAFLDSLRPYIWRKHLDFAAINDIHSIKRQIDAYRGTGAIKVLGHNVKLGRGGIREIEFFAQTQQLIFGGRHPTLRLRGTIEALEALSDAGMITRDVVVDLTRAYDFLRRLEHRLQMIDDQQTHSLPETEDAVDAVATFMGYDDAAAFRADFLDTLRLVEGHYAKLFEEAPSLAGPGGNLVFTGTDRDPDTLKTLEGLGYREAERAWDIAARWHHGRYRSTHTVRARELLTELMPAILKALGDSADPDQALLRFDALLAGMPAGIQIFSLFKVNPPLLELVATIMGSAPRIATHLGRRPILLDGVLTRDYFGALPDRASLSADLSRALDLAEDEQDILDISRRWANDQRFRVGVQQLAGTLSPELAGAAYSDIAEAVLGELPARIERIFADQHGQIAGAAFAIVALGRLGSREMTASSDLDLIFIYEAPEGSEQSDGERPLTPGHYYARLMQRVVSALSAPTNEGTLYEVDMRLRPSGNKGPLATSLGAFETYQRDSAWTWEHLALARARVVSGPPLLAARIDAAIAAALSRPRGRESLLRDVQEMRARLVEHRPSKSLWDFKLLRGGFFDIEFAARYLMLLHAHAKPFLLARHVVDTLVLLRDARILAPDAAAALIEAHRLWSSLQGLMRLALEEQDEAFDEAKAPEGLRRLLAKAGGVDRFELLREKVRATADAAHAVYAEIIEKPAAALPPREEEKT
;
A
#
# COMPACT_ATOMS: atom_id res chain seq x y z
N MET A 1 22.72 21.25 51.24
CA MET A 1 22.11 21.79 52.48
C MET A 1 22.12 20.70 53.55
N THR A 2 22.45 21.03 54.80
CA THR A 2 22.19 20.11 55.93
C THR A 2 20.68 20.04 56.18
N PHE A 3 20.17 18.84 56.48
CA PHE A 3 18.77 18.62 56.83
C PHE A 3 18.45 19.43 58.12
N THR A 4 17.67 20.51 58.01
CA THR A 4 17.35 21.42 59.13
C THR A 4 16.13 20.92 59.94
N PRO A 5 15.85 21.42 61.17
CA PRO A 5 14.76 20.91 62.01
C PRO A 5 13.33 21.18 61.50
N ALA A 6 13.14 21.87 60.37
CA ALA A 6 11.83 22.27 59.84
C ALA A 6 11.35 21.41 58.66
N LEU A 7 11.87 20.19 58.51
CA LEU A 7 11.54 19.31 57.38
C LEU A 7 10.12 18.76 57.49
N ARG A 8 9.36 18.85 56.40
CA ARG A 8 8.03 18.25 56.26
C ARG A 8 8.15 16.86 55.67
N LEU A 9 8.41 15.87 56.52
CA LEU A 9 8.42 14.47 56.12
C LEU A 9 6.98 13.90 56.10
N PRO A 10 6.64 13.02 55.15
CA PRO A 10 5.32 12.39 55.12
C PRO A 10 5.14 11.47 56.33
N ARG A 11 3.91 11.40 56.84
CA ARG A 11 3.55 10.51 57.95
C ARG A 11 3.63 9.05 57.51
N PRO A 12 3.87 8.08 58.41
CA PRO A 12 3.81 6.66 58.07
C PRO A 12 2.36 6.23 57.84
N HIS A 13 2.05 5.60 56.71
CA HIS A 13 0.73 5.01 56.47
C HIS A 13 0.60 3.60 57.09
N HIS A 14 1.58 2.71 56.84
CA HIS A 14 1.51 1.32 57.29
C HIS A 14 2.21 1.10 58.65
N ALA A 15 1.48 1.30 59.74
CA ALA A 15 1.99 1.14 61.12
C ALA A 15 2.59 -0.26 61.39
N GLY A 16 2.02 -1.31 60.81
CA GLY A 16 2.54 -2.69 60.95
C GLY A 16 3.90 -2.88 60.29
N GLN A 17 4.08 -2.36 59.07
CA GLN A 17 5.37 -2.45 58.36
C GLN A 17 6.44 -1.58 59.02
N LEU A 18 6.05 -0.40 59.50
CA LEU A 18 6.92 0.48 60.28
C LEU A 18 7.51 -0.27 61.46
N LYS A 19 6.67 -0.92 62.28
CA LYS A 19 7.14 -1.66 63.47
C LYS A 19 8.18 -2.72 63.11
N VAL A 20 7.88 -3.58 62.13
CA VAL A 20 8.77 -4.68 61.72
C VAL A 20 10.11 -4.15 61.20
N ARG A 21 10.11 -3.08 60.40
CA ARG A 21 11.33 -2.50 59.84
C ARG A 21 12.14 -1.73 60.88
N SER A 22 11.49 -1.05 61.82
CA SER A 22 12.15 -0.43 62.96
C SER A 22 12.85 -1.46 63.85
N GLU A 23 12.25 -2.63 64.08
CA GLU A 23 12.89 -3.74 64.81
C GLU A 23 14.14 -4.25 64.07
N ARG A 24 14.04 -4.48 62.75
CA ARG A 24 15.19 -4.85 61.91
C ARG A 24 16.28 -3.79 61.89
N TRP A 25 15.91 -2.51 61.89
CA TRP A 25 16.85 -1.40 61.96
C TRP A 25 17.66 -1.43 63.26
N LEU A 26 16.98 -1.60 64.40
CA LEU A 26 17.65 -1.70 65.71
C LEU A 26 18.58 -2.91 65.79
N GLU A 27 18.22 -4.04 65.19
CA GLU A 27 19.09 -5.22 65.08
C GLU A 27 20.36 -4.89 64.28
N ARG A 28 20.22 -4.27 63.10
CA ARG A 28 21.36 -3.83 62.28
C ARG A 28 22.26 -2.83 63.00
N LEU A 29 21.71 -1.93 63.79
CA LEU A 29 22.50 -0.97 64.57
C LEU A 29 23.33 -1.67 65.67
N ARG A 30 22.78 -2.72 66.32
CA ARG A 30 23.53 -3.50 67.31
C ARG A 30 24.76 -4.18 66.69
N ASP A 31 24.64 -4.66 65.45
CA ASP A 31 25.74 -5.30 64.72
C ASP A 31 26.86 -4.30 64.35
N LEU A 32 26.54 -3.00 64.19
CA LEU A 32 27.45 -1.97 63.70
C LEU A 32 28.24 -1.22 64.80
N GLY A 33 27.86 -1.36 66.08
CA GLY A 33 28.50 -0.73 67.23
C GLY A 33 28.08 0.73 67.50
N GLU A 34 28.60 1.34 68.58
CA GLU A 34 28.30 2.74 68.98
C GLU A 34 28.93 3.75 67.99
N GLY A 35 28.20 4.09 66.92
CA GLY A 35 28.43 5.28 66.09
C GLY A 35 27.34 6.31 66.35
N GLY A 36 27.69 7.59 66.50
CA GLY A 36 26.70 8.68 66.60
C GLY A 36 26.30 9.22 65.22
N GLY A 37 25.14 9.88 65.12
CA GLY A 37 24.66 10.54 63.90
C GLY A 37 23.57 9.80 63.12
N TRP A 38 22.84 8.88 63.76
CA TRP A 38 21.70 8.18 63.15
C TRP A 38 20.57 9.15 62.78
N PRO A 39 19.80 8.84 61.71
CA PRO A 39 18.63 9.62 61.33
C PRO A 39 17.57 9.61 62.44
N PRO A 40 16.72 10.66 62.52
CA PRO A 40 15.66 10.74 63.51
C PRO A 40 14.52 9.76 63.19
N ASP A 41 13.73 9.43 64.21
CA ASP A 41 12.62 8.48 64.10
C ASP A 41 11.57 8.93 63.07
N GLU A 42 11.40 10.25 62.86
CA GLU A 42 10.47 10.77 61.85
C GLU A 42 10.89 10.40 60.42
N LEU A 43 12.19 10.40 60.12
CA LEU A 43 12.70 9.98 58.80
C LEU A 43 12.53 8.48 58.62
N LEU A 44 12.88 7.70 59.64
CA LEU A 44 12.69 6.26 59.62
C LEU A 44 11.20 5.90 59.47
N ALA A 45 10.31 6.63 60.16
CA ALA A 45 8.87 6.48 60.02
C ALA A 45 8.40 6.76 58.59
N ALA A 46 8.84 7.87 58.00
CA ALA A 46 8.49 8.25 56.64
C ALA A 46 8.94 7.21 55.60
N LEU A 47 10.13 6.62 55.75
CA LEU A 47 10.63 5.58 54.85
C LEU A 47 9.94 4.24 55.11
N PHE A 48 9.99 3.75 56.34
CA PHE A 48 9.54 2.41 56.73
C PHE A 48 8.03 2.23 56.66
N GLY A 49 7.27 3.32 56.84
CA GLY A 49 5.80 3.29 56.76
C GLY A 49 5.24 3.39 55.34
N ASN A 50 6.03 3.85 54.35
CA ASN A 50 5.50 4.21 53.03
C ASN A 50 6.20 3.54 51.84
N SER A 51 7.47 3.14 51.94
CA SER A 51 8.20 2.55 50.82
C SER A 51 8.97 1.29 51.24
N PRO A 52 8.48 0.10 50.88
CA PRO A 52 9.26 -1.13 51.00
C PRO A 52 10.64 -1.05 50.38
N TYR A 53 10.73 -0.50 49.16
CA TYR A 53 11.98 -0.41 48.42
C TYR A 53 13.04 0.45 49.14
N LEU A 54 12.70 1.68 49.52
CA LEU A 54 13.64 2.59 50.19
C LEU A 54 14.02 2.06 51.59
N SER A 55 13.10 1.35 52.25
CA SER A 55 13.36 0.69 53.52
C SER A 55 14.44 -0.38 53.40
N GLU A 56 14.36 -1.24 52.39
CA GLU A 56 15.38 -2.28 52.19
C GLU A 56 16.74 -1.68 51.84
N ILE A 57 16.79 -0.58 51.08
CA ILE A 57 18.05 0.11 50.82
C ILE A 57 18.65 0.65 52.11
N ALA A 58 17.86 1.37 52.92
CA ALA A 58 18.28 1.89 54.20
C ALA A 58 18.80 0.79 55.14
N LEU A 59 18.08 -0.34 55.24
CA LEU A 59 18.48 -1.48 56.06
C LEU A 59 19.73 -2.20 55.54
N SER A 60 20.01 -2.13 54.23
CA SER A 60 21.17 -2.75 53.61
C SER A 60 22.47 -1.98 53.85
N ASP A 61 22.40 -0.64 53.97
CA ASP A 61 23.54 0.20 54.32
C ASP A 61 23.13 1.33 55.30
N PRO A 62 23.02 1.02 56.61
CA PRO A 62 22.69 2.02 57.63
C PRO A 62 23.69 3.17 57.71
N ARG A 63 24.96 2.93 57.36
CA ARG A 63 26.01 3.95 57.42
C ARG A 63 25.81 5.01 56.34
N PHE A 64 25.47 4.58 55.12
CA PHE A 64 25.13 5.53 54.06
C PHE A 64 23.96 6.44 54.48
N LEU A 65 22.90 5.89 55.09
CA LEU A 65 21.77 6.69 55.57
C LEU A 65 22.17 7.67 56.68
N ALA A 66 23.04 7.27 57.60
CA ALA A 66 23.58 8.15 58.64
C ALA A 66 24.42 9.30 58.04
N ASP A 67 25.31 8.98 57.10
CA ASP A 67 26.13 9.98 56.41
C ASP A 67 25.29 10.92 55.55
N LEU A 68 24.26 10.40 54.88
CA LEU A 68 23.27 11.18 54.14
C LEU A 68 22.58 12.18 55.06
N TRP A 69 22.09 11.73 56.22
CA TRP A 69 21.41 12.59 57.17
C TRP A 69 22.35 13.66 57.76
N ARG A 70 23.56 13.28 58.15
CA ARG A 70 24.55 14.18 58.76
C ARG A 70 25.03 15.25 57.78
N ASP A 71 25.39 14.86 56.57
CA ASP A 71 26.10 15.73 55.62
C ASP A 71 25.16 16.38 54.58
N GLY A 72 23.93 15.86 54.45
CA GLY A 72 22.94 16.29 53.48
C GLY A 72 23.07 15.59 52.12
N ALA A 73 21.99 15.67 51.33
CA ALA A 73 21.88 14.98 50.04
C ALA A 73 22.94 15.40 49.02
N ASP A 74 23.29 16.69 48.94
CA ASP A 74 24.30 17.19 47.99
C ASP A 74 25.67 16.53 48.21
N ALA A 75 26.11 16.45 49.47
CA ALA A 75 27.40 15.87 49.81
C ALA A 75 27.40 14.35 49.62
N ALA A 76 26.34 13.67 50.05
CA ALA A 76 26.23 12.21 49.93
C ALA A 76 26.18 11.75 48.47
N VAL A 77 25.28 12.33 47.66
CA VAL A 77 25.17 12.04 46.23
C VAL A 77 26.45 12.45 45.49
N GLY A 78 27.01 13.62 45.78
CA GLY A 78 28.25 14.09 45.16
C GLY A 78 29.44 13.17 45.42
N ARG A 79 29.60 12.66 46.65
CA ARG A 79 30.66 11.69 46.98
C ARG A 79 30.51 10.38 46.23
N GLU A 80 29.29 9.85 46.12
CA GLU A 80 29.04 8.63 45.35
C GLU A 80 29.37 8.82 43.86
N MET A 81 28.93 9.94 43.27
CA MET A 81 29.24 10.28 41.88
C MET A 81 30.76 10.42 41.65
N ALA A 82 31.47 11.12 42.55
CA ALA A 82 32.92 11.28 42.49
C ALA A 82 33.66 9.94 42.64
N ARG A 83 33.19 9.06 43.54
CA ARG A 83 33.74 7.71 43.71
C ARG A 83 33.61 6.90 42.42
N LEU A 84 32.44 6.90 41.79
CA LEU A 84 32.19 6.20 40.53
C LEU A 84 33.07 6.70 39.39
N ALA A 85 33.23 8.03 39.27
CA ALA A 85 34.09 8.64 38.26
C ALA A 85 35.58 8.29 38.43
N ALA A 86 36.00 7.94 39.65
CA ALA A 86 37.39 7.55 39.94
C ALA A 86 37.64 6.04 39.79
N LEU A 87 36.63 5.20 39.58
CA LEU A 87 36.81 3.75 39.48
C LEU A 87 37.52 3.35 38.18
N PRO A 88 38.37 2.30 38.20
CA PRO A 88 38.98 1.77 36.98
C PRO A 88 37.95 1.36 35.92
N ALA A 89 38.32 1.53 34.66
CA ALA A 89 37.49 1.22 33.49
C ALA A 89 37.53 -0.28 33.13
N GLU A 90 37.03 -1.12 34.04
CA GLU A 90 36.75 -2.54 33.78
C GLU A 90 35.24 -2.78 33.77
N PRO A 91 34.65 -3.34 32.69
CA PRO A 91 33.19 -3.33 32.51
C PRO A 91 32.41 -4.00 33.64
N GLU A 92 32.77 -5.21 34.05
CA GLU A 92 32.02 -5.99 35.03
C GLU A 92 32.15 -5.43 36.46
N PRO A 93 33.36 -5.14 36.98
CA PRO A 93 33.49 -4.52 38.30
C PRO A 93 32.80 -3.15 38.39
N LEU A 94 32.90 -2.34 37.32
CA LEU A 94 32.23 -1.05 37.24
C LEU A 94 30.70 -1.21 37.24
N ALA A 95 30.16 -2.16 36.48
CA ALA A 95 28.73 -2.43 36.46
C ALA A 95 28.20 -2.87 37.84
N VAL A 96 28.96 -3.65 38.61
CA VAL A 96 28.61 -3.99 40.01
C VAL A 96 28.60 -2.75 40.89
N ALA A 97 29.61 -1.90 40.79
CA ALA A 97 29.68 -0.66 41.56
C ALA A 97 28.55 0.32 41.23
N LEU A 98 28.17 0.44 39.95
CA LEU A 98 27.05 1.27 39.49
C LEU A 98 25.70 0.76 39.99
N ARG A 99 25.48 -0.57 40.03
CA ARG A 99 24.24 -1.15 40.59
C ARG A 99 24.07 -0.83 42.09
N ARG A 100 25.15 -0.91 42.86
CA ARG A 100 25.15 -0.52 44.28
C ARG A 100 24.93 0.98 44.44
N ALA A 101 25.64 1.79 43.66
CA ALA A 101 25.51 3.23 43.70
C ALA A 101 24.12 3.70 43.31
N LYS A 102 23.43 3.06 42.34
CA LYS A 102 22.03 3.36 42.01
C LYS A 102 21.16 3.38 43.26
N ARG A 103 21.32 2.42 44.16
CA ARG A 103 20.54 2.35 45.42
C ARG A 103 20.83 3.55 46.32
N HIS A 104 22.11 3.91 46.47
CA HIS A 104 22.55 5.07 47.26
C HIS A 104 22.02 6.38 46.67
N ILE A 105 22.14 6.55 45.35
CA ILE A 105 21.59 7.71 44.63
C ILE A 105 20.07 7.76 44.78
N ALA A 106 19.36 6.65 44.54
CA ALA A 106 17.91 6.60 44.69
C ALA A 106 17.46 6.98 46.10
N LEU A 107 18.10 6.45 47.15
CA LEU A 107 17.79 6.79 48.54
C LEU A 107 18.13 8.26 48.86
N GLY A 108 19.32 8.74 48.46
CA GLY A 108 19.74 10.12 48.68
C GLY A 108 18.80 11.15 48.05
N VAL A 109 18.43 10.91 46.79
CA VAL A 109 17.50 11.76 46.04
C VAL A 109 16.08 11.64 46.64
N ALA A 110 15.62 10.43 47.00
CA ALA A 110 14.29 10.24 47.59
C ALA A 110 14.13 10.93 48.95
N VAL A 111 15.13 10.84 49.82
CA VAL A 111 15.12 11.55 51.11
C VAL A 111 15.09 13.06 50.89
N ALA A 112 15.87 13.59 49.93
CA ALA A 112 15.86 15.02 49.60
C ALA A 112 14.51 15.50 49.05
N ASP A 113 13.88 14.72 48.18
CA ASP A 113 12.56 14.99 47.61
C ASP A 113 11.46 14.93 48.69
N MET A 114 11.42 13.85 49.48
CA MET A 114 10.44 13.67 50.56
C MET A 114 10.53 14.77 51.62
N ALA A 115 11.75 15.20 51.96
CA ALA A 115 11.97 16.21 52.97
C ALA A 115 11.80 17.65 52.43
N GLY A 116 11.54 17.81 51.12
CA GLY A 116 11.43 19.11 50.46
C GLY A 116 12.76 19.88 50.39
N ALA A 117 13.89 19.19 50.56
CA ALA A 117 15.22 19.80 50.52
C ALA A 117 15.68 20.13 49.10
N TRP A 118 15.22 19.35 48.12
CA TRP A 118 15.49 19.59 46.69
C TRP A 118 14.22 19.91 45.92
N PRO A 119 14.21 20.96 45.07
CA PRO A 119 13.14 21.16 44.10
C PRO A 119 13.14 20.05 43.04
N LEU A 120 12.00 19.85 42.37
CA LEU A 120 11.84 18.79 41.36
C LEU A 120 12.94 18.82 40.29
N ALA A 121 13.30 20.01 39.79
CA ALA A 121 14.36 20.16 38.78
C ALA A 121 15.72 19.65 39.26
N ARG A 122 16.03 19.76 40.57
CA ARG A 122 17.28 19.20 41.14
C ARG A 122 17.19 17.68 41.28
N VAL A 123 16.02 17.16 41.68
CA VAL A 123 15.73 15.72 41.79
C VAL A 123 15.94 15.03 40.44
N THR A 124 15.27 15.51 39.39
CA THR A 124 15.37 14.89 38.05
C THR A 124 16.76 15.05 37.46
N ARG A 125 17.41 16.20 37.67
CA ARG A 125 18.78 16.45 37.24
C ARG A 125 19.78 15.47 37.87
N ALA A 126 19.70 15.22 39.18
CA ALA A 126 20.61 14.29 39.85
C ALA A 126 20.46 12.85 39.33
N LEU A 127 19.23 12.42 39.03
CA LEU A 127 18.95 11.12 38.42
C LEU A 127 19.50 11.04 36.99
N SER A 128 19.32 12.10 36.19
CA SER A 128 19.89 12.20 34.84
C SER A 128 21.43 12.24 34.86
N GLU A 129 22.05 12.98 35.77
CA GLU A 129 23.52 13.05 35.91
C GLU A 129 24.10 11.67 36.25
N PHE A 130 23.43 10.90 37.11
CA PHE A 130 23.83 9.51 37.39
C PHE A 130 23.68 8.61 36.16
N ALA A 131 22.62 8.77 35.36
CA ALA A 131 22.44 8.04 34.12
C ALA A 131 23.54 8.37 33.10
N ASP A 132 23.84 9.66 32.87
CA ASP A 132 24.92 10.11 32.01
C ASP A 132 26.26 9.47 32.43
N LEU A 133 26.63 9.58 33.71
CA LEU A 133 27.86 8.99 34.24
C LEU A 133 27.91 7.48 34.05
N ALA A 134 26.81 6.77 34.30
CA ALA A 134 26.76 5.32 34.17
C ALA A 134 26.95 4.87 32.71
N ILE A 135 26.30 5.55 31.76
CA ILE A 135 26.39 5.24 30.33
C ILE A 135 27.82 5.53 29.83
N ASP A 136 28.35 6.71 30.16
CA ASP A 136 29.67 7.17 29.72
C ASP A 136 30.78 6.25 30.22
N ARG A 137 30.81 5.98 31.52
CA ARG A 137 31.85 5.13 32.13
C ARG A 137 31.80 3.68 31.67
N LEU A 138 30.59 3.13 31.44
CA LEU A 138 30.48 1.77 30.90
C LEU A 138 30.89 1.71 29.43
N LEU A 139 30.53 2.73 28.63
CA LEU A 139 30.96 2.80 27.24
C LEU A 139 32.48 2.85 27.16
N ASP A 140 33.12 3.72 27.93
CA ASP A 140 34.59 3.80 28.00
C ASP A 140 35.23 2.47 28.38
N ALA A 141 34.71 1.83 29.44
CA ALA A 141 35.22 0.54 29.89
C ALA A 141 35.08 -0.54 28.81
N ILE A 142 33.97 -0.57 28.07
CA ILE A 142 33.75 -1.54 26.98
C ILE A 142 34.70 -1.27 25.81
N LEU A 143 34.90 -0.01 25.43
CA LEU A 143 35.79 0.35 24.33
C LEU A 143 37.25 -0.01 24.64
N LEU A 144 37.72 0.29 25.85
CA LEU A 144 39.05 -0.09 26.32
C LEU A 144 39.20 -1.61 26.45
N ASP A 145 38.16 -2.32 26.87
CA ASP A 145 38.19 -3.78 26.91
C ASP A 145 38.30 -4.40 25.51
N MET A 146 37.57 -3.84 24.54
CA MET A 146 37.68 -4.24 23.14
C MET A 146 39.06 -3.94 22.54
N GLU A 147 39.71 -2.85 22.95
CA GLU A 147 41.11 -2.56 22.60
C GLU A 147 42.07 -3.59 23.22
N ARG A 148 41.95 -3.91 24.51
CA ARG A 148 42.75 -4.96 25.16
C ARG A 148 42.58 -6.32 24.48
N GLY A 149 41.38 -6.61 24.00
CA GLY A 149 41.05 -7.80 23.21
C GLY A 149 41.50 -7.77 21.75
N GLY A 150 42.19 -6.71 21.29
CA GLY A 150 42.69 -6.55 19.92
C GLY A 150 41.60 -6.29 18.88
N GLN A 151 40.38 -5.93 19.29
CA GLN A 151 39.27 -5.65 18.39
C GLN A 151 39.27 -4.20 17.88
N LEU A 152 39.84 -3.27 18.65
CA LEU A 152 39.98 -1.85 18.32
C LEU A 152 41.43 -1.41 18.59
N ALA A 153 41.84 -0.30 17.98
CA ALA A 153 43.16 0.32 18.19
C ALA A 153 42.99 1.80 18.52
N LEU A 154 42.63 2.10 19.77
CA LEU A 154 42.20 3.43 20.21
C LEU A 154 43.35 4.25 20.80
N GLY A 155 44.50 3.63 21.07
CA GLY A 155 45.64 4.27 21.74
C GLY A 155 45.41 4.51 23.23
N GLY A 156 44.50 3.76 23.86
CA GLY A 156 44.10 3.98 25.26
C GLY A 156 43.10 5.12 25.47
N GLU A 157 42.63 5.77 24.41
CA GLU A 157 41.70 6.89 24.46
C GLU A 157 40.31 6.47 23.92
N PRO A 158 39.30 6.22 24.78
CA PRO A 158 37.98 5.74 24.34
C PRO A 158 37.31 6.64 23.29
N GLY A 159 37.48 7.96 23.42
CA GLY A 159 36.91 8.95 22.49
C GLY A 159 37.42 8.81 21.05
N ALA A 160 38.59 8.18 20.84
CA ALA A 160 39.12 7.91 19.51
C ALA A 160 38.22 6.96 18.69
N ALA A 161 37.33 6.20 19.34
CA ALA A 161 36.37 5.31 18.68
C ALA A 161 35.31 6.05 17.86
N GLY A 162 35.22 7.39 17.95
CA GLY A 162 34.31 8.20 17.15
C GLY A 162 32.83 7.88 17.39
N ILE A 163 32.48 7.37 18.57
CA ILE A 163 31.12 6.96 18.95
C ILE A 163 30.51 7.99 19.89
N THR A 164 29.21 8.26 19.73
CA THR A 164 28.43 9.14 20.61
C THR A 164 27.09 8.50 20.93
N VAL A 165 26.59 8.72 22.15
CA VAL A 165 25.28 8.27 22.59
C VAL A 165 24.41 9.48 22.84
N LEU A 166 23.27 9.55 22.18
CA LEU A 166 22.25 10.55 22.44
C LEU A 166 21.25 10.01 23.45
N GLY A 167 21.07 10.73 24.55
CA GLY A 167 19.97 10.54 25.48
C GLY A 167 18.73 11.22 24.91
N MET A 168 17.64 10.46 24.85
CA MET A 168 16.36 10.91 24.30
C MET A 168 15.35 11.18 25.42
N GLY A 169 14.21 11.80 25.07
CA GLY A 169 13.09 12.00 25.97
C GLY A 169 13.48 12.63 27.31
N LYS A 170 13.10 11.99 28.42
CA LYS A 170 13.35 12.47 29.78
C LYS A 170 14.85 12.59 30.12
N LEU A 171 15.68 11.65 29.65
CA LEU A 171 17.12 11.68 29.90
C LEU A 171 17.76 12.90 29.22
N GLY A 172 17.44 13.11 27.95
CA GLY A 172 17.99 14.21 27.17
C GLY A 172 17.59 15.61 27.70
N ALA A 173 16.43 15.71 28.34
CA ALA A 173 15.91 16.95 28.95
C ALA A 173 16.31 17.19 30.42
N PHE A 174 17.11 16.33 31.06
CA PHE A 174 17.37 16.35 32.52
C PHE A 174 16.11 16.20 33.39
N GLU A 175 15.13 15.47 32.86
CA GLU A 175 13.82 15.21 33.47
C GLU A 175 13.66 13.71 33.80
N LEU A 176 14.72 13.00 34.19
CA LEU A 176 14.60 11.55 34.47
C LEU A 176 13.84 11.29 35.78
N ASN A 177 13.08 10.20 35.85
CA ASN A 177 12.40 9.74 37.08
C ASN A 177 13.15 8.57 37.72
N TYR A 178 12.74 8.20 38.94
CA TYR A 178 13.34 7.13 39.74
C TYR A 178 13.36 5.77 39.02
N SER A 179 12.24 5.38 38.43
CA SER A 179 12.11 4.13 37.69
C SER A 179 11.59 4.40 36.28
N SER A 180 12.49 4.85 35.41
CA SER A 180 12.24 5.05 33.98
C SER A 180 13.25 4.30 33.12
N ASP A 181 12.81 3.91 31.93
CA ASP A 181 13.70 3.46 30.88
C ASP A 181 14.53 4.65 30.38
N ILE A 182 15.75 4.39 29.95
CA ILE A 182 16.59 5.36 29.23
C ILE A 182 16.52 5.05 27.74
N ASP A 183 16.00 6.01 26.99
CA ASP A 183 15.88 5.95 25.54
C ASP A 183 17.18 6.48 24.92
N LEU A 184 17.88 5.66 24.13
CA LEU A 184 19.18 6.02 23.54
C LEU A 184 19.19 5.88 22.01
N ILE A 185 19.96 6.74 21.34
CA ILE A 185 20.39 6.56 19.95
C ILE A 185 21.92 6.53 19.94
N VAL A 186 22.52 5.50 19.35
CA VAL A 186 23.97 5.36 19.27
C VAL A 186 24.43 5.65 17.85
N LEU A 187 25.29 6.66 17.71
CA LEU A 187 25.83 7.13 16.45
C LEU A 187 27.34 7.01 16.44
N TYR A 188 27.93 6.84 15.26
CA TYR A 188 29.38 6.90 15.12
C TYR A 188 29.81 7.60 13.83
N ASP A 189 30.94 8.28 13.90
CA ASP A 189 31.61 8.84 12.74
C ASP A 189 32.51 7.78 12.11
N ARG A 190 32.25 7.45 10.84
CA ARG A 190 33.04 6.47 10.09
C ARG A 190 34.41 7.03 9.71
N GLU A 191 34.58 8.34 9.73
CA GLU A 191 35.83 9.01 9.35
C GLU A 191 36.79 9.21 10.55
N ALA A 192 36.38 8.81 11.75
CA ALA A 192 37.23 8.94 12.94
C ALA A 192 38.57 8.17 12.76
N PRO A 193 39.75 8.82 12.96
CA PRO A 193 41.04 8.29 12.53
C PRO A 193 41.40 6.90 13.04
N ALA A 194 41.01 6.56 14.28
CA ALA A 194 41.32 5.26 14.88
C ALA A 194 40.49 4.10 14.31
N ILE A 195 39.42 4.40 13.57
CA ILE A 195 38.46 3.40 13.05
C ILE A 195 38.17 3.52 11.55
N ALA A 196 38.66 4.55 10.87
CA ALA A 196 38.35 4.87 9.48
C ALA A 196 38.71 3.79 8.46
N HIS A 197 39.68 2.92 8.79
CA HIS A 197 40.19 1.86 7.90
C HIS A 197 39.65 0.46 8.24
N ASP A 198 38.63 0.37 9.08
CA ASP A 198 38.04 -0.89 9.51
C ASP A 198 36.65 -1.11 8.91
N ASP A 199 36.58 -1.92 7.85
CA ASP A 199 35.32 -2.26 7.18
C ASP A 199 34.32 -2.98 8.10
N ALA A 200 34.79 -3.59 9.19
CA ALA A 200 33.95 -4.28 10.18
C ALA A 200 33.55 -3.37 11.35
N ILE A 201 33.87 -2.07 11.32
CA ILE A 201 33.65 -1.15 12.45
C ILE A 201 32.19 -1.11 12.90
N GLY A 202 31.24 -1.07 11.96
CA GLY A 202 29.81 -1.05 12.29
C GLY A 202 29.40 -2.27 13.11
N ALA A 203 29.89 -3.46 12.75
CA ALA A 203 29.63 -4.69 13.50
C ALA A 203 30.30 -4.68 14.89
N LYS A 204 31.49 -4.09 15.02
CA LYS A 204 32.18 -3.93 16.31
C LYS A 204 31.43 -2.98 17.24
N LEU A 205 31.00 -1.81 16.75
CA LEU A 205 30.26 -0.83 17.54
C LEU A 205 28.83 -1.30 17.88
N VAL A 206 28.20 -2.11 17.04
CA VAL A 206 26.97 -2.83 17.39
C VAL A 206 27.19 -3.81 18.53
N ARG A 207 28.33 -4.52 18.59
CA ARG A 207 28.67 -5.39 19.73
C ARG A 207 28.92 -4.57 21.00
N ALA A 208 29.65 -3.46 20.91
CA ALA A 208 29.86 -2.54 22.03
C ALA A 208 28.53 -2.04 22.59
N THR A 209 27.64 -1.58 21.71
CA THR A 209 26.29 -1.10 22.07
C THR A 209 25.45 -2.19 22.73
N ARG A 210 25.48 -3.41 22.19
CA ARG A 210 24.76 -4.55 22.79
C ARG A 210 25.30 -4.88 24.18
N ARG A 211 26.62 -4.83 24.36
CA ARG A 211 27.25 -5.05 25.67
C ARG A 211 26.89 -3.95 26.67
N LEU A 212 26.83 -2.70 26.24
CA LEU A 212 26.40 -1.56 27.05
C LEU A 212 24.96 -1.75 27.54
N VAL A 213 24.02 -2.02 26.62
CA VAL A 213 22.62 -2.30 26.96
C VAL A 213 22.50 -3.49 27.92
N GLN A 214 23.27 -4.56 27.68
CA GLN A 214 23.29 -5.72 28.56
C GLN A 214 23.72 -5.33 29.98
N LEU A 215 24.86 -4.65 30.15
CA LEU A 215 25.38 -4.30 31.47
C LEU A 215 24.47 -3.31 32.22
N LEU A 216 23.82 -2.39 31.49
CA LEU A 216 22.86 -1.45 32.07
C LEU A 216 21.59 -2.16 32.57
N SER A 217 21.04 -3.05 31.74
CA SER A 217 19.70 -3.66 31.96
C SER A 217 19.72 -4.98 32.73
N GLU A 218 20.86 -5.68 32.80
CA GLU A 218 20.99 -6.97 33.46
C GLU A 218 20.74 -6.85 34.98
N ARG A 219 19.85 -7.72 35.47
CA ARG A 219 19.51 -7.87 36.89
C ARG A 219 20.42 -8.91 37.53
N THR A 220 21.19 -8.50 38.54
CA THR A 220 22.03 -9.37 39.37
C THR A 220 21.60 -9.30 40.84
N ALA A 221 22.32 -9.96 41.74
CA ALA A 221 22.11 -9.83 43.19
C ALA A 221 22.26 -8.37 43.69
N ASP A 222 23.11 -7.58 43.01
CA ASP A 222 23.28 -6.14 43.28
C ASP A 222 22.19 -5.27 42.62
N GLY A 223 21.26 -5.85 41.86
CA GLY A 223 20.16 -5.15 41.18
C GLY A 223 20.43 -4.90 39.70
N TYR A 224 19.93 -3.78 39.16
CA TYR A 224 20.16 -3.33 37.78
C TYR A 224 20.51 -1.84 37.79
N ILE A 225 21.04 -1.30 36.68
CA ILE A 225 21.39 0.12 36.57
C ILE A 225 20.22 0.88 35.94
N PHE A 226 19.97 0.67 34.65
CA PHE A 226 18.85 1.23 33.91
C PHE A 226 18.31 0.24 32.90
N ARG A 227 16.99 0.21 32.73
CA ARG A 227 16.38 -0.41 31.56
C ARG A 227 16.62 0.49 30.36
N THR A 228 17.04 -0.07 29.23
CA THR A 228 17.46 0.71 28.06
C THR A 228 16.62 0.36 26.84
N ASP A 229 16.12 1.38 26.15
CA ASP A 229 15.37 1.25 24.90
C ASP A 229 16.11 1.94 23.75
N LEU A 230 16.20 1.25 22.60
CA LEU A 230 16.85 1.73 21.37
C LEU A 230 15.86 1.89 20.21
N ARG A 231 14.55 1.83 20.46
CA ARG A 231 13.50 1.89 19.43
C ARG A 231 13.29 3.28 18.83
N LEU A 232 13.79 4.33 19.47
CA LEU A 232 13.73 5.70 18.91
C LEU A 232 14.80 5.98 17.84
N ARG A 233 15.67 5.03 17.51
CA ARG A 233 16.64 5.18 16.43
C ARG A 233 15.94 5.12 15.05
N PRO A 234 16.55 5.72 14.00
CA PRO A 234 16.07 5.64 12.62
C PRO A 234 15.62 4.23 12.20
N ASP A 235 14.38 4.05 11.73
CA ASP A 235 13.81 2.76 11.25
C ASP A 235 14.31 1.53 12.04
N PRO A 236 13.87 1.34 13.30
CA PRO A 236 14.44 0.37 14.22
C PRO A 236 14.26 -1.09 13.78
N GLY A 237 13.38 -1.37 12.81
CA GLY A 237 13.24 -2.71 12.22
C GLY A 237 14.31 -3.02 11.18
N SER A 238 14.94 -2.00 10.61
CA SER A 238 15.80 -2.10 9.42
C SER A 238 17.22 -1.62 9.65
N THR A 239 17.47 -0.88 10.73
CA THR A 239 18.79 -0.33 11.05
C THR A 239 19.49 -1.06 12.21
N PRO A 240 20.84 -1.12 12.17
CA PRO A 240 21.64 -1.64 13.27
C PRO A 240 21.48 -0.83 14.57
N LEU A 241 21.91 -1.41 15.70
CA LEU A 241 21.84 -0.74 17.02
C LEU A 241 22.74 0.50 17.12
N ALA A 242 23.84 0.53 16.37
CA ALA A 242 24.72 1.68 16.19
C ALA A 242 24.74 2.04 14.70
N ILE A 243 24.47 3.30 14.37
CA ILE A 243 24.27 3.78 13.00
C ILE A 243 25.34 4.84 12.70
N SER A 244 25.88 4.86 11.47
CA SER A 244 26.80 5.94 11.12
C SER A 244 26.06 7.29 11.05
N VAL A 245 26.74 8.38 11.41
CA VAL A 245 26.18 9.74 11.33
C VAL A 245 25.60 10.01 9.93
N GLN A 246 26.37 9.73 8.88
CA GLN A 246 25.94 9.92 7.48
C GLN A 246 24.64 9.14 7.13
N ALA A 247 24.51 7.90 7.61
CA ALA A 247 23.31 7.09 7.35
C ALA A 247 22.09 7.64 8.10
N ALA A 248 22.28 8.11 9.34
CA ALA A 248 21.23 8.75 10.12
C ALA A 248 20.79 10.08 9.49
N GLU A 249 21.71 10.92 9.02
CA GLU A 249 21.41 12.17 8.31
C GLU A 249 20.59 11.90 7.03
N THR A 250 21.06 10.97 6.19
CA THR A 250 20.36 10.58 4.97
C THR A 250 18.93 10.10 5.26
N TYR A 251 18.74 9.35 6.35
CA TYR A 251 17.41 8.89 6.76
C TYR A 251 16.49 10.06 7.13
N TYR A 252 16.92 10.94 8.02
CA TYR A 252 16.08 12.05 8.49
C TYR A 252 15.77 13.05 7.37
N GLU A 253 16.70 13.30 6.44
CA GLU A 253 16.47 14.18 5.30
C GLU A 253 15.46 13.60 4.28
N SER A 254 15.44 12.28 4.08
CA SER A 254 14.65 11.66 3.02
C SER A 254 13.30 11.10 3.49
N VAL A 255 13.29 10.35 4.58
CA VAL A 255 12.16 9.52 5.03
C VAL A 255 11.75 9.74 6.48
N GLY A 256 12.43 10.67 7.18
CA GLY A 256 12.15 11.04 8.56
C GLY A 256 10.67 11.39 8.79
N GLN A 257 10.09 10.80 9.84
CA GLN A 257 8.69 10.89 10.18
C GLN A 257 8.40 12.11 11.06
N ASN A 258 7.15 12.58 10.98
CA ASN A 258 6.70 13.78 11.69
C ASN A 258 6.88 13.68 13.22
N TRP A 259 6.62 12.51 13.81
CA TRP A 259 6.77 12.28 15.25
C TRP A 259 8.23 12.24 15.72
N GLU A 260 9.17 11.81 14.84
CA GLU A 260 10.60 11.76 15.18
C GLU A 260 11.16 13.15 15.43
N ARG A 261 10.60 14.18 14.80
CA ARG A 261 10.95 15.59 15.06
C ARG A 261 10.70 15.96 16.52
N ALA A 262 9.53 15.61 17.05
CA ALA A 262 9.16 15.88 18.44
C ALA A 262 10.09 15.14 19.40
N ALA A 263 10.46 13.88 19.09
CA ALA A 263 11.41 13.11 19.88
C ALA A 263 12.80 13.77 19.91
N MET A 264 13.28 14.27 18.76
CA MET A 264 14.59 14.91 18.63
C MET A 264 14.71 16.26 19.35
N ILE A 265 13.61 16.92 19.73
CA ILE A 265 13.65 18.16 20.54
C ILE A 265 14.45 17.95 21.82
N LYS A 266 14.27 16.79 22.47
CA LYS A 266 14.90 16.49 23.75
C LYS A 266 16.28 15.85 23.60
N ALA A 267 16.75 15.54 22.39
CA ALA A 267 18.01 14.82 22.17
C ALA A 267 19.24 15.60 22.66
N ARG A 268 20.15 14.90 23.34
CA ARG A 268 21.42 15.45 23.85
C ARG A 268 22.50 14.37 23.91
N PRO A 269 23.78 14.67 23.59
CA PRO A 269 24.89 13.76 23.87
C PRO A 269 25.00 13.49 25.38
N VAL A 270 25.03 12.21 25.76
CA VAL A 270 25.14 11.74 27.16
C VAL A 270 26.39 10.91 27.43
N ALA A 271 27.02 10.36 26.40
CA ALA A 271 28.23 9.54 26.52
C ALA A 271 29.02 9.49 25.21
N GLY A 272 30.30 9.13 25.31
CA GLY A 272 31.22 9.04 24.17
C GLY A 272 31.71 10.43 23.73
N ASP A 273 31.93 10.63 22.43
CA ASP A 273 32.37 11.92 21.90
C ASP A 273 31.18 12.91 21.79
N PRO A 274 31.12 13.98 22.62
CA PRO A 274 30.03 14.94 22.57
C PRO A 274 30.09 15.84 21.33
N ALA A 275 31.24 16.03 20.69
CA ALA A 275 31.39 16.88 19.52
C ALA A 275 30.68 16.28 18.31
N ILE A 276 30.79 14.96 18.12
CA ILE A 276 30.08 14.22 17.07
C ILE A 276 28.56 14.36 17.24
N GLY A 277 28.07 14.13 18.45
CA GLY A 277 26.64 14.24 18.75
C GLY A 277 26.12 15.68 18.60
N ALA A 278 26.92 16.68 18.98
CA ALA A 278 26.57 18.09 18.78
C ALA A 278 26.53 18.48 17.31
N ALA A 279 27.50 18.03 16.50
CA ALA A 279 27.55 18.28 15.06
C ALA A 279 26.33 17.66 14.35
N PHE A 280 25.97 16.42 14.67
CA PHE A 280 24.79 15.76 14.15
C PHE A 280 23.47 16.47 14.52
N LEU A 281 23.34 16.92 15.77
CA LEU A 281 22.15 17.69 16.17
C LEU A 281 22.09 19.07 15.49
N ASP A 282 23.24 19.67 15.16
CA ASP A 282 23.30 20.91 14.38
C ASP A 282 22.88 20.68 12.92
N SER A 283 23.35 19.59 12.28
CA SER A 283 22.97 19.23 10.92
C SER A 283 21.49 18.91 10.79
N LEU A 284 20.86 18.34 11.83
CA LEU A 284 19.42 18.10 11.88
C LEU A 284 18.55 19.33 12.18
N ARG A 285 19.12 20.51 12.43
CA ARG A 285 18.32 21.71 12.72
C ARG A 285 17.28 22.03 11.64
N PRO A 286 17.57 21.96 10.33
CA PRO A 286 16.57 22.21 9.28
C PRO A 286 15.46 21.15 9.27
N TYR A 287 15.80 19.91 9.65
CA TYR A 287 14.83 18.83 9.80
C TYR A 287 13.89 19.10 10.97
N ILE A 288 14.40 19.42 12.15
CA ILE A 288 13.58 19.62 13.36
C ILE A 288 12.84 20.97 13.33
N TRP A 289 13.52 22.06 12.95
CA TRP A 289 13.06 23.44 13.12
C TRP A 289 12.74 24.13 11.79
N ARG A 290 11.59 23.82 11.20
CA ARG A 290 11.16 24.40 9.91
C ARG A 290 10.94 25.93 10.00
N LYS A 291 11.52 26.70 9.09
CA LYS A 291 11.38 28.18 9.06
C LYS A 291 10.00 28.66 8.60
N HIS A 292 9.31 27.86 7.80
CA HIS A 292 7.99 28.16 7.25
C HIS A 292 6.95 27.22 7.84
N LEU A 293 5.79 27.79 8.17
CA LEU A 293 4.62 27.00 8.53
C LEU A 293 4.00 26.49 7.22
N ASP A 294 4.48 25.34 6.76
CA ASP A 294 3.96 24.64 5.59
C ASP A 294 2.86 23.65 6.00
N PHE A 295 2.19 23.07 5.01
CA PHE A 295 1.19 22.02 5.27
C PHE A 295 1.77 20.83 6.05
N ALA A 296 3.08 20.56 5.92
CA ALA A 296 3.76 19.51 6.69
C ALA A 296 3.81 19.85 8.19
N ALA A 297 4.10 21.10 8.57
CA ALA A 297 4.08 21.54 9.96
C ALA A 297 2.66 21.44 10.58
N ILE A 298 1.61 21.76 9.81
CA ILE A 298 0.21 21.57 10.26
C ILE A 298 -0.09 20.07 10.46
N ASN A 299 0.41 19.22 9.57
CA ASN A 299 0.27 17.78 9.70
C ASN A 299 1.04 17.21 10.90
N ASP A 300 2.20 17.78 11.29
CA ASP A 300 2.93 17.40 12.52
C ASP A 300 2.07 17.67 13.76
N ILE A 301 1.46 18.85 13.85
CA ILE A 301 0.53 19.25 14.92
C ILE A 301 -0.63 18.25 14.99
N HIS A 302 -1.22 17.92 13.85
CA HIS A 302 -2.34 16.98 13.78
C HIS A 302 -1.92 15.53 14.04
N SER A 303 -0.69 15.12 13.70
CA SER A 303 -0.14 13.80 13.98
C SER A 303 0.09 13.62 15.48
N ILE A 304 0.67 14.63 16.14
CA ILE A 304 0.88 14.66 17.59
C ILE A 304 -0.46 14.63 18.33
N LYS A 305 -1.44 15.48 17.94
CA LYS A 305 -2.80 15.46 18.49
C LYS A 305 -3.44 14.07 18.39
N ARG A 306 -3.33 13.44 17.21
CA ARG A 306 -3.90 12.11 16.96
C ARG A 306 -3.22 10.98 17.71
N GLN A 307 -1.89 11.02 17.89
CA GLN A 307 -1.18 10.07 18.75
C GLN A 307 -1.69 10.17 20.19
N ILE A 308 -1.90 11.38 20.70
CA ILE A 308 -2.44 11.59 22.03
C ILE A 308 -3.85 11.02 22.11
N ASP A 309 -4.71 11.29 21.12
CA ASP A 309 -6.06 10.75 21.05
C ASP A 309 -6.11 9.20 21.02
N ALA A 310 -5.19 8.54 20.31
CA ALA A 310 -5.09 7.09 20.26
C ALA A 310 -4.61 6.48 21.59
N TYR A 311 -3.67 7.14 22.28
CA TYR A 311 -3.17 6.71 23.60
C TYR A 311 -4.03 7.18 24.78
N ARG A 312 -5.00 8.09 24.57
CA ARG A 312 -5.87 8.65 25.63
C ARG A 312 -6.53 7.57 26.46
N GLY A 313 -6.84 6.42 25.85
CA GLY A 313 -7.83 5.49 26.38
C GLY A 313 -9.18 6.21 26.46
N THR A 314 -10.26 5.55 26.11
CA THR A 314 -11.61 6.16 26.15
C THR A 314 -12.12 6.48 27.58
N GLY A 315 -11.24 6.50 28.59
CA GLY A 315 -11.58 6.65 29.99
C GLY A 315 -11.76 8.11 30.43
N ALA A 316 -12.85 8.38 31.14
CA ALA A 316 -13.07 9.65 31.83
C ALA A 316 -11.96 9.93 32.87
N ILE A 317 -11.76 11.22 33.18
CA ILE A 317 -10.95 11.64 34.33
C ILE A 317 -11.52 10.95 35.58
N LYS A 318 -10.66 10.23 36.30
CA LYS A 318 -11.00 9.43 37.48
C LYS A 318 -9.81 9.41 38.43
N VAL A 319 -10.01 8.93 39.66
CA VAL A 319 -8.93 8.72 40.61
C VAL A 319 -8.38 7.29 40.51
N LEU A 320 -9.23 6.29 40.79
CA LEU A 320 -8.84 4.88 40.83
C LEU A 320 -8.35 4.40 39.45
N GLY A 321 -7.13 3.84 39.40
CA GLY A 321 -6.54 3.33 38.17
C GLY A 321 -6.21 4.41 37.13
N HIS A 322 -6.24 5.70 37.46
CA HIS A 322 -5.92 6.74 36.48
C HIS A 322 -4.42 6.78 36.21
N ASN A 323 -4.05 6.85 34.93
CA ASN A 323 -2.66 6.93 34.50
C ASN A 323 -2.19 8.39 34.50
N VAL A 324 -1.34 8.78 35.44
CA VAL A 324 -0.88 10.18 35.63
C VAL A 324 -0.04 10.70 34.47
N LYS A 325 0.50 9.80 33.63
CA LYS A 325 1.33 10.14 32.47
C LYS A 325 0.50 10.21 31.19
N LEU A 326 -0.25 9.16 30.90
CA LEU A 326 -0.95 8.95 29.62
C LEU A 326 -2.44 9.33 29.65
N GLY A 327 -3.04 9.38 30.84
CA GLY A 327 -4.44 9.75 31.00
C GLY A 327 -4.70 11.21 30.65
N ARG A 328 -5.97 11.52 30.39
CA ARG A 328 -6.44 12.88 30.11
C ARG A 328 -6.08 13.83 31.26
N GLY A 329 -5.45 14.96 30.93
CA GLY A 329 -4.89 15.90 31.90
C GLY A 329 -3.51 15.51 32.46
N GLY A 330 -2.91 14.42 31.97
CA GLY A 330 -1.65 13.88 32.48
C GLY A 330 -0.39 14.63 32.01
N ILE A 331 0.76 14.18 32.51
CA ILE A 331 2.09 14.77 32.25
C ILE A 331 2.37 14.91 30.75
N ARG A 332 1.97 13.91 29.95
CA ARG A 332 2.23 13.87 28.51
C ARG A 332 1.51 14.99 27.77
N GLU A 333 0.32 15.41 28.20
CA GLU A 333 -0.37 16.55 27.59
C GLU A 333 0.39 17.87 27.82
N ILE A 334 1.01 18.04 28.99
CA ILE A 334 1.86 19.21 29.29
C ILE A 334 3.12 19.20 28.41
N GLU A 335 3.80 18.05 28.31
CA GLU A 335 5.00 17.90 27.47
C GLU A 335 4.69 18.20 26.00
N PHE A 336 3.57 17.69 25.49
CA PHE A 336 3.14 17.95 24.13
C PHE A 336 2.67 19.38 23.90
N PHE A 337 1.98 19.99 24.87
CA PHE A 337 1.58 21.39 24.77
C PHE A 337 2.79 22.30 24.50
N ALA A 338 3.91 22.07 25.19
CA ALA A 338 5.15 22.77 24.93
C ALA A 338 5.75 22.37 23.56
N GLN A 339 5.97 21.08 23.32
CA GLN A 339 6.67 20.58 22.13
C GLN A 339 5.97 20.92 20.80
N THR A 340 4.65 20.82 20.74
CA THR A 340 3.87 21.19 19.56
C THR A 340 4.15 22.65 19.18
N GLN A 341 4.15 23.55 20.16
CA GLN A 341 4.44 24.96 19.92
C GLN A 341 5.91 25.22 19.58
N GLN A 342 6.84 24.46 20.17
CA GLN A 342 8.25 24.50 19.78
C GLN A 342 8.44 24.11 18.31
N LEU A 343 7.72 23.10 17.80
CA LEU A 343 7.80 22.73 16.38
C LEU A 343 7.21 23.80 15.45
N ILE A 344 6.14 24.48 15.88
CA ILE A 344 5.50 25.57 15.14
C ILE A 344 6.42 26.79 15.04
N PHE A 345 6.98 27.21 16.18
CA PHE A 345 7.63 28.52 16.31
C PHE A 345 9.16 28.46 16.38
N GLY A 346 9.75 27.33 16.77
CA GLY A 346 11.18 27.16 17.02
C GLY A 346 12.07 27.34 15.79
N GLY A 347 11.51 27.18 14.57
CA GLY A 347 12.21 27.54 13.34
C GLY A 347 12.53 29.03 13.22
N ARG A 348 11.61 29.90 13.67
CA ARG A 348 11.73 31.37 13.62
C ARG A 348 12.29 31.96 14.90
N HIS A 349 12.06 31.30 16.04
CA HIS A 349 12.50 31.74 17.36
C HIS A 349 13.47 30.71 17.96
N PRO A 350 14.79 30.86 17.74
CA PRO A 350 15.79 29.93 18.27
C PRO A 350 15.79 29.79 19.79
N THR A 351 15.31 30.80 20.52
CA THR A 351 15.14 30.77 21.99
C THR A 351 14.14 29.72 22.45
N LEU A 352 13.24 29.23 21.58
CA LEU A 352 12.28 28.17 21.89
C LEU A 352 12.87 26.76 21.74
N ARG A 353 14.13 26.59 21.30
CA ARG A 353 14.75 25.28 21.05
C ARG A 353 15.31 24.63 22.32
N LEU A 354 14.62 24.83 23.44
CA LEU A 354 14.99 24.32 24.76
C LEU A 354 14.52 22.86 24.89
N ARG A 355 15.22 22.07 25.72
CA ARG A 355 14.90 20.65 25.92
C ARG A 355 13.94 20.43 27.09
N GLY A 356 14.08 21.25 28.14
CA GLY A 356 13.25 21.20 29.34
C GLY A 356 11.83 21.69 29.05
N THR A 357 10.85 20.99 29.60
CA THR A 357 9.41 21.26 29.39
C THR A 357 9.04 22.61 30.00
N ILE A 358 9.44 22.87 31.25
CA ILE A 358 9.13 24.14 31.94
C ILE A 358 9.90 25.30 31.32
N GLU A 359 11.18 25.11 31.00
CA GLU A 359 12.00 26.14 30.31
C GLU A 359 11.37 26.52 28.96
N ALA A 360 10.83 25.53 28.22
CA ALA A 360 10.12 25.79 26.98
C ALA A 360 8.81 26.57 27.19
N LEU A 361 8.03 26.28 28.24
CA LEU A 361 6.83 27.05 28.59
C LEU A 361 7.18 28.51 28.93
N GLU A 362 8.24 28.73 29.72
CA GLU A 362 8.71 30.09 30.04
C GLU A 362 9.13 30.83 28.77
N ALA A 363 9.94 30.21 27.90
CA ALA A 363 10.36 30.83 26.65
C ALA A 363 9.19 31.11 25.69
N LEU A 364 8.15 30.26 25.68
CA LEU A 364 6.92 30.49 24.92
C LEU A 364 6.16 31.72 25.44
N SER A 365 6.12 31.92 26.76
CA SER A 365 5.51 33.11 27.36
C SER A 365 6.33 34.37 27.07
N ASP A 366 7.66 34.30 27.15
CA ASP A 366 8.56 35.43 26.86
C ASP A 366 8.46 35.85 25.38
N ALA A 367 8.20 34.88 24.49
CA ALA A 367 7.94 35.12 23.06
C ALA A 367 6.50 35.59 22.77
N GLY A 368 5.62 35.68 23.78
CA GLY A 368 4.24 36.12 23.64
C GLY A 368 3.28 35.10 22.99
N MET A 369 3.67 33.82 22.94
CA MET A 369 2.85 32.74 22.32
C MET A 369 1.82 32.18 23.29
N ILE A 370 2.10 32.23 24.60
CA ILE A 370 1.18 31.87 25.67
C ILE A 370 1.19 32.94 26.76
N THR A 371 0.16 32.94 27.60
CA THR A 371 0.06 33.88 28.74
C THR A 371 0.88 33.39 29.92
N ARG A 372 1.24 34.31 30.82
CA ARG A 372 1.97 33.96 32.05
C ARG A 372 1.15 33.01 32.95
N ASP A 373 -0.18 33.16 32.96
CA ASP A 373 -1.07 32.30 33.73
C ASP A 373 -0.99 30.83 33.27
N VAL A 374 -0.91 30.58 31.95
CA VAL A 374 -0.72 29.22 31.40
C VAL A 374 0.59 28.61 31.90
N VAL A 375 1.68 29.39 31.94
CA VAL A 375 2.97 28.90 32.47
C VAL A 375 2.86 28.54 33.94
N VAL A 376 2.28 29.41 34.76
CA VAL A 376 2.09 29.16 36.20
C VAL A 376 1.23 27.91 36.44
N ASP A 377 0.12 27.78 35.73
CA ASP A 377 -0.79 26.64 35.85
C ASP A 377 -0.14 25.33 35.44
N LEU A 378 0.47 25.27 34.25
CA LEU A 378 1.08 24.05 33.73
C LEU A 378 2.35 23.67 34.49
N THR A 379 3.10 24.63 35.03
CA THR A 379 4.26 24.35 35.88
C THR A 379 3.83 23.72 37.20
N ARG A 380 2.82 24.30 37.86
CA ARG A 380 2.25 23.74 39.09
C ARG A 380 1.68 22.33 38.85
N ALA A 381 0.98 22.13 37.74
CA ALA A 381 0.43 20.83 37.37
C ALA A 381 1.54 19.80 37.09
N TYR A 382 2.57 20.19 36.34
CA TYR A 382 3.72 19.33 36.05
C TYR A 382 4.44 18.93 37.33
N ASP A 383 4.73 19.88 38.21
CA ASP A 383 5.39 19.62 39.50
C ASP A 383 4.57 18.64 40.35
N PHE A 384 3.26 18.86 40.45
CA PHE A 384 2.38 17.97 41.21
C PHE A 384 2.34 16.55 40.64
N LEU A 385 2.10 16.41 39.33
CA LEU A 385 1.98 15.12 38.68
C LEU A 385 3.30 14.35 38.67
N ARG A 386 4.44 15.03 38.52
CA ARG A 386 5.77 14.38 38.59
C ARG A 386 6.12 13.92 39.98
N ARG A 387 5.81 14.71 41.02
CA ARG A 387 5.98 14.26 42.41
C ARG A 387 5.09 13.04 42.71
N LEU A 388 3.85 13.04 42.22
CA LEU A 388 2.96 11.88 42.35
C LEU A 388 3.53 10.65 41.63
N GLU A 389 3.97 10.81 40.38
CA GLU A 389 4.63 9.75 39.62
C GLU A 389 5.87 9.22 40.37
N HIS A 390 6.67 10.10 40.96
CA HIS A 390 7.84 9.73 41.77
C HIS A 390 7.44 8.92 43.00
N ARG A 391 6.43 9.35 43.77
CA ARG A 391 5.96 8.59 44.94
C ARG A 391 5.45 7.21 44.57
N LEU A 392 4.71 7.08 43.47
CA LEU A 392 4.26 5.78 42.97
C LEU A 392 5.44 4.87 42.62
N GLN A 393 6.49 5.39 41.98
CA GLN A 393 7.68 4.63 41.61
C GLN A 393 8.56 4.27 42.83
N MET A 394 8.63 5.14 43.83
CA MET A 394 9.42 4.94 45.05
C MET A 394 8.94 3.79 45.93
N ILE A 395 7.66 3.39 45.84
CA ILE A 395 7.12 2.33 46.71
C ILE A 395 7.88 1.02 46.48
N ASP A 396 7.99 0.58 45.22
CA ASP A 396 8.54 -0.73 44.85
C ASP A 396 9.64 -0.71 43.76
N ASP A 397 10.16 0.46 43.37
CA ASP A 397 11.06 0.63 42.19
C ASP A 397 10.47 0.05 40.90
N GLN A 398 9.18 0.35 40.67
CA GLN A 398 8.44 -0.10 39.49
C GLN A 398 8.15 1.07 38.55
N GLN A 399 8.08 0.80 37.25
CA GLN A 399 7.62 1.77 36.24
C GLN A 399 6.09 1.87 36.25
N THR A 400 5.52 2.19 37.41
CA THR A 400 4.11 2.46 37.51
C THR A 400 3.84 3.92 37.16
N HIS A 401 2.77 4.12 36.38
CA HIS A 401 2.22 5.43 36.04
C HIS A 401 0.76 5.53 36.46
N SER A 402 0.18 4.49 37.05
CA SER A 402 -1.23 4.43 37.40
C SER A 402 -1.39 4.56 38.90
N LEU A 403 -2.40 5.34 39.31
CA LEU A 403 -2.89 5.28 40.68
C LEU A 403 -3.42 3.87 40.97
N PRO A 404 -3.34 3.40 42.23
CA PRO A 404 -3.93 2.13 42.62
C PRO A 404 -5.44 2.04 42.31
N GLU A 405 -5.94 0.80 42.20
CA GLU A 405 -7.36 0.55 41.94
C GLU A 405 -8.21 0.49 43.21
N THR A 406 -7.60 0.51 44.39
CA THR A 406 -8.27 0.43 45.69
C THR A 406 -8.13 1.73 46.48
N GLU A 407 -9.17 2.05 47.26
CA GLU A 407 -9.21 3.29 48.03
C GLU A 407 -8.09 3.36 49.08
N ASP A 408 -7.87 2.28 49.83
CA ASP A 408 -6.81 2.19 50.85
C ASP A 408 -5.41 2.45 50.28
N ALA A 409 -5.12 1.90 49.10
CA ALA A 409 -3.83 2.12 48.46
C ALA A 409 -3.69 3.56 47.91
N VAL A 410 -4.77 4.20 47.47
CA VAL A 410 -4.75 5.64 47.13
C VAL A 410 -4.52 6.49 48.39
N ASP A 411 -5.10 6.12 49.52
CA ASP A 411 -4.91 6.83 50.79
C ASP A 411 -3.46 6.70 51.28
N ALA A 412 -2.82 5.55 51.05
CA ALA A 412 -1.39 5.35 51.28
C ALA A 412 -0.53 6.29 50.42
N VAL A 413 -0.85 6.42 49.13
CA VAL A 413 -0.16 7.35 48.22
C VAL A 413 -0.38 8.80 48.63
N ALA A 414 -1.60 9.18 49.03
CA ALA A 414 -1.92 10.52 49.53
C ALA A 414 -1.09 10.87 50.78
N THR A 415 -1.01 9.92 51.72
CA THR A 415 -0.17 10.05 52.93
C THR A 415 1.30 10.25 52.54
N PHE A 416 1.80 9.47 51.57
CA PHE A 416 3.19 9.55 51.12
C PHE A 416 3.50 10.84 50.32
N MET A 417 2.50 11.42 49.67
CA MET A 417 2.56 12.76 49.07
C MET A 417 2.58 13.89 50.11
N GLY A 418 2.35 13.57 51.39
CA GLY A 418 2.35 14.52 52.50
C GLY A 418 0.98 15.15 52.78
N TYR A 419 -0.11 14.57 52.28
CA TYR A 419 -1.46 15.01 52.61
C TYR A 419 -1.91 14.47 53.95
N ASP A 420 -2.64 15.31 54.69
CA ASP A 420 -3.24 14.92 55.95
C ASP A 420 -4.59 14.20 55.78
N ASP A 421 -5.21 14.42 54.62
CA ASP A 421 -6.53 13.91 54.23
C ASP A 421 -6.48 13.47 52.77
N ALA A 422 -6.87 12.21 52.52
CA ALA A 422 -6.92 11.67 51.17
C ALA A 422 -7.99 12.33 50.30
N ALA A 423 -9.06 12.89 50.89
CA ALA A 423 -10.06 13.63 50.13
C ALA A 423 -9.48 14.91 49.52
N ALA A 424 -8.65 15.64 50.27
CA ALA A 424 -7.92 16.80 49.76
C ALA A 424 -6.99 16.44 48.60
N PHE A 425 -6.22 15.35 48.72
CA PHE A 425 -5.38 14.85 47.61
C PHE A 425 -6.19 14.55 46.35
N ARG A 426 -7.34 13.88 46.50
CA ARG A 426 -8.21 13.53 45.37
C ARG A 426 -8.77 14.76 44.67
N ALA A 427 -9.18 15.77 45.42
CA ALA A 427 -9.65 17.03 44.88
C ALA A 427 -8.54 17.72 44.07
N ASP A 428 -7.37 17.91 44.68
CA ASP A 428 -6.22 18.56 44.03
C ASP A 428 -5.75 17.80 42.78
N PHE A 429 -5.78 16.46 42.82
CA PHE A 429 -5.45 15.64 41.65
C PHE A 429 -6.46 15.82 40.51
N LEU A 430 -7.76 15.73 40.80
CA LEU A 430 -8.79 15.90 39.77
C LEU A 430 -8.79 17.31 39.18
N ASP A 431 -8.59 18.33 40.01
CA ASP A 431 -8.52 19.72 39.57
C ASP A 431 -7.27 19.97 38.73
N THR A 432 -6.14 19.37 39.09
CA THR A 432 -4.92 19.40 38.27
C THR A 432 -5.16 18.79 36.89
N LEU A 433 -5.80 17.61 36.80
CA LEU A 433 -6.09 16.96 35.52
C LEU A 433 -7.02 17.81 34.65
N ARG A 434 -8.08 18.39 35.23
CA ARG A 434 -9.03 19.27 34.51
C ARG A 434 -8.35 20.56 34.04
N LEU A 435 -7.44 21.11 34.83
CA LEU A 435 -6.68 22.31 34.46
C LEU A 435 -5.82 22.07 33.23
N VAL A 436 -5.07 20.97 33.20
CA VAL A 436 -4.22 20.58 32.06
C VAL A 436 -5.09 20.33 30.83
N GLU A 437 -6.17 19.56 30.99
CA GLU A 437 -7.10 19.22 29.94
C GLU A 437 -7.74 20.46 29.31
N GLY A 438 -8.13 21.45 30.11
CA GLY A 438 -8.69 22.70 29.64
C GLY A 438 -7.70 23.57 28.84
N HIS A 439 -6.44 23.67 29.29
CA HIS A 439 -5.40 24.38 28.53
C HIS A 439 -5.06 23.65 27.23
N TYR A 440 -4.99 22.32 27.28
CA TYR A 440 -4.71 21.50 26.12
C TYR A 440 -5.83 21.56 25.07
N ALA A 441 -7.10 21.48 25.48
CA ALA A 441 -8.24 21.54 24.56
C ALA A 441 -8.26 22.85 23.76
N LYS A 442 -8.04 23.99 24.43
CA LYS A 442 -7.97 25.33 23.80
C LYS A 442 -6.90 25.45 22.72
N LEU A 443 -5.78 24.72 22.83
CA LEU A 443 -4.72 24.73 21.81
C LEU A 443 -5.21 24.21 20.44
N PHE A 444 -6.28 23.40 20.40
CA PHE A 444 -6.76 22.74 19.18
C PHE A 444 -8.23 23.03 18.82
N GLU A 445 -8.89 24.00 19.45
CA GLU A 445 -10.28 24.36 19.18
C GLU A 445 -10.50 24.87 17.74
N GLU A 446 -9.50 25.50 17.13
CA GLU A 446 -9.57 26.05 15.76
C GLU A 446 -9.01 25.12 14.66
N ALA A 447 -8.53 23.92 15.01
CA ALA A 447 -7.93 22.99 14.05
C ALA A 447 -9.00 22.19 13.28
N PRO A 448 -8.99 22.13 11.92
CA PRO A 448 -9.92 21.31 11.16
C PRO A 448 -9.81 19.84 11.55
N SER A 449 -10.95 19.19 11.83
CA SER A 449 -10.98 17.76 12.08
C SER A 449 -10.56 17.00 10.81
N LEU A 450 -9.53 16.16 10.92
CA LEU A 450 -9.15 15.18 9.89
C LEU A 450 -9.91 13.85 10.03
N ALA A 451 -10.85 13.74 10.97
CA ALA A 451 -11.84 12.68 10.93
C ALA A 451 -12.73 12.94 9.71
N GLY A 452 -12.38 12.30 8.59
CA GLY A 452 -13.28 12.22 7.45
C GLY A 452 -14.60 11.53 7.87
N PRO A 453 -15.61 11.51 7.01
CA PRO A 453 -16.94 10.94 7.30
C PRO A 453 -16.95 9.46 7.73
N GLY A 454 -15.80 8.76 7.73
CA GLY A 454 -15.66 7.33 7.98
C GLY A 454 -14.97 6.91 9.29
N GLY A 455 -14.35 7.80 10.06
CA GLY A 455 -13.66 7.43 11.31
C GLY A 455 -12.17 7.81 11.38
N ASN A 456 -11.45 7.23 12.35
CA ASN A 456 -10.03 7.50 12.60
C ASN A 456 -9.16 6.58 11.72
N LEU A 457 -8.23 7.15 10.95
CA LEU A 457 -7.31 6.40 10.09
C LEU A 457 -5.85 6.81 10.39
N VAL A 458 -5.11 5.94 11.07
CA VAL A 458 -3.73 6.18 11.56
C VAL A 458 -2.80 5.08 11.08
N PHE A 459 -1.80 5.43 10.27
CA PHE A 459 -0.87 4.48 9.64
C PHE A 459 0.62 4.77 9.89
N THR A 460 0.94 5.81 10.67
CA THR A 460 2.32 6.31 10.89
C THR A 460 2.92 5.94 12.25
N GLY A 461 2.26 5.05 13.00
CA GLY A 461 2.72 4.57 14.32
C GLY A 461 3.54 3.28 14.23
N THR A 462 4.23 2.93 15.33
CA THR A 462 4.91 1.63 15.47
C THR A 462 3.95 0.46 15.69
N ASP A 463 2.79 0.75 16.30
CA ASP A 463 1.75 -0.23 16.60
C ASP A 463 0.48 0.07 15.79
N ARG A 464 -0.30 -0.98 15.52
CA ARG A 464 -1.58 -0.88 14.80
C ARG A 464 -2.64 -0.25 15.71
N ASP A 465 -3.23 0.85 15.26
CA ASP A 465 -4.29 1.55 16.00
C ASP A 465 -5.62 0.76 15.95
N PRO A 466 -6.21 0.35 17.09
CA PRO A 466 -7.42 -0.46 17.12
C PRO A 466 -8.65 0.20 16.46
N ASP A 467 -8.77 1.53 16.53
CA ASP A 467 -9.90 2.25 15.93
C ASP A 467 -9.74 2.41 14.41
N THR A 468 -8.50 2.46 13.91
CA THR A 468 -8.19 2.36 12.49
C THR A 468 -8.58 0.99 11.94
N LEU A 469 -8.30 -0.10 12.67
CA LEU A 469 -8.72 -1.45 12.26
C LEU A 469 -10.25 -1.56 12.15
N LYS A 470 -10.99 -1.07 13.15
CA LYS A 470 -12.47 -1.01 13.09
C LYS A 470 -12.97 -0.15 11.93
N THR A 471 -12.29 0.96 11.65
CA THR A 471 -12.65 1.83 10.52
C THR A 471 -12.45 1.10 9.19
N LEU A 472 -11.36 0.34 9.02
CA LEU A 472 -11.12 -0.48 7.84
C LEU A 472 -12.17 -1.60 7.70
N GLU A 473 -12.53 -2.28 8.79
CA GLU A 473 -13.63 -3.26 8.80
C GLU A 473 -14.95 -2.63 8.35
N GLY A 474 -15.26 -1.42 8.86
CA GLY A 474 -16.44 -0.65 8.46
C GLY A 474 -16.45 -0.19 7.00
N LEU A 475 -15.26 -0.03 6.39
CA LEU A 475 -15.10 0.26 4.97
C LEU A 475 -15.15 -0.99 4.07
N GLY A 476 -15.30 -2.19 4.65
CA GLY A 476 -15.48 -3.45 3.91
C GLY A 476 -14.23 -4.32 3.76
N TYR A 477 -13.11 -3.94 4.38
CA TYR A 477 -11.88 -4.76 4.37
C TYR A 477 -12.01 -5.95 5.32
N ARG A 478 -11.80 -7.17 4.82
CA ARG A 478 -11.88 -8.40 5.64
C ARG A 478 -10.55 -8.67 6.34
N GLU A 479 -9.43 -8.29 5.74
CA GLU A 479 -8.09 -8.40 6.30
C GLU A 479 -7.59 -7.03 6.79
N ALA A 480 -8.31 -6.40 7.74
CA ALA A 480 -8.04 -5.04 8.21
C ALA A 480 -6.58 -4.81 8.67
N GLU A 481 -5.96 -5.79 9.34
CA GLU A 481 -4.54 -5.71 9.72
C GLU A 481 -3.60 -5.61 8.51
N ARG A 482 -3.88 -6.39 7.47
CA ARG A 482 -3.08 -6.39 6.25
C ARG A 482 -3.30 -5.10 5.45
N ALA A 483 -4.54 -4.61 5.41
CA ALA A 483 -4.85 -3.33 4.81
C ALA A 483 -4.12 -2.18 5.51
N TRP A 484 -4.04 -2.24 6.85
CA TRP A 484 -3.22 -1.32 7.64
C TRP A 484 -1.73 -1.41 7.28
N ASP A 485 -1.16 -2.63 7.21
CA ASP A 485 0.27 -2.81 6.90
C ASP A 485 0.63 -2.26 5.51
N ILE A 486 -0.27 -2.41 4.53
CA ILE A 486 -0.11 -1.86 3.17
C ILE A 486 -0.15 -0.33 3.20
N ALA A 487 -1.17 0.26 3.84
CA ALA A 487 -1.28 1.71 3.93
C ALA A 487 -0.10 2.33 4.72
N ALA A 488 0.33 1.70 5.81
CA ALA A 488 1.50 2.10 6.58
C ALA A 488 2.78 2.06 5.74
N ARG A 489 2.96 1.02 4.91
CA ARG A 489 4.09 0.93 3.97
C ARG A 489 4.13 2.12 3.01
N TRP A 490 2.98 2.55 2.50
CA TRP A 490 2.90 3.73 1.64
C TRP A 490 3.30 5.01 2.38
N HIS A 491 2.80 5.20 3.62
CA HIS A 491 3.12 6.33 4.48
C HIS A 491 4.59 6.36 4.95
N HIS A 492 5.23 5.20 5.09
CA HIS A 492 6.66 5.09 5.37
C HIS A 492 7.55 5.32 4.14
N GLY A 493 6.96 5.61 2.97
CA GLY A 493 7.72 5.96 1.77
C GLY A 493 8.52 4.80 1.18
N ARG A 494 8.10 3.55 1.41
CA ARG A 494 8.85 2.36 0.99
C ARG A 494 8.89 2.17 -0.55
N TYR A 495 8.00 2.84 -1.29
CA TYR A 495 8.04 2.87 -2.75
C TYR A 495 8.58 4.18 -3.26
N ARG A 496 9.23 4.16 -4.43
CA ARG A 496 9.69 5.37 -5.12
C ARG A 496 8.54 6.38 -5.34
N SER A 497 7.35 5.86 -5.62
CA SER A 497 6.13 6.65 -5.77
C SER A 497 5.73 7.41 -4.50
N THR A 498 6.05 6.91 -3.31
CA THR A 498 5.72 7.52 -2.01
C THR A 498 6.94 8.04 -1.25
N HIS A 499 8.12 8.06 -1.86
CA HIS A 499 9.38 8.37 -1.19
C HIS A 499 9.57 9.86 -0.84
N THR A 500 8.94 10.77 -1.58
CA THR A 500 9.07 12.21 -1.31
C THR A 500 8.07 12.68 -0.25
N VAL A 501 8.46 13.71 0.52
CA VAL A 501 7.57 14.36 1.49
C VAL A 501 6.26 14.80 0.83
N ARG A 502 6.34 15.43 -0.35
CA ARG A 502 5.17 15.91 -1.08
C ARG A 502 4.23 14.78 -1.53
N ALA A 503 4.77 13.64 -1.96
CA ALA A 503 3.94 12.49 -2.31
C ALA A 503 3.20 11.94 -1.09
N ARG A 504 3.89 11.84 0.06
CA ARG A 504 3.28 11.39 1.32
C ARG A 504 2.20 12.35 1.82
N GLU A 505 2.39 13.66 1.70
CA GLU A 505 1.38 14.66 2.04
C GLU A 505 0.08 14.45 1.25
N LEU A 506 0.20 14.37 -0.08
CA LEU A 506 -0.95 14.14 -0.96
C LEU A 506 -1.62 12.79 -0.67
N LEU A 507 -0.82 11.75 -0.44
CA LEU A 507 -1.31 10.43 -0.07
C LEU A 507 -2.09 10.48 1.26
N THR A 508 -1.58 11.15 2.30
CA THR A 508 -2.27 11.32 3.58
C THR A 508 -3.59 12.04 3.44
N GLU A 509 -3.64 13.08 2.61
CA GLU A 509 -4.88 13.79 2.33
C GLU A 509 -5.91 12.90 1.58
N LEU A 510 -5.44 12.08 0.64
CA LEU A 510 -6.30 11.22 -0.18
C LEU A 510 -6.64 9.89 0.45
N MET A 511 -5.96 9.49 1.53
CA MET A 511 -6.10 8.16 2.12
C MET A 511 -7.55 7.78 2.43
N PRO A 512 -8.39 8.65 3.03
CA PRO A 512 -9.78 8.31 3.27
C PRO A 512 -10.57 8.07 1.97
N ALA A 513 -10.31 8.85 0.93
CA ALA A 513 -10.96 8.71 -0.36
C ALA A 513 -10.49 7.44 -1.10
N ILE A 514 -9.19 7.12 -1.04
CA ILE A 514 -8.61 5.92 -1.65
C ILE A 514 -9.18 4.67 -0.98
N LEU A 515 -9.12 4.60 0.35
CA LEU A 515 -9.61 3.44 1.09
C LEU A 515 -11.12 3.28 0.95
N LYS A 516 -11.88 4.38 0.90
CA LYS A 516 -13.31 4.32 0.63
C LYS A 516 -13.59 3.81 -0.79
N ALA A 517 -12.95 4.36 -1.82
CA ALA A 517 -13.19 3.95 -3.20
C ALA A 517 -12.83 2.48 -3.45
N LEU A 518 -11.73 2.00 -2.85
CA LEU A 518 -11.35 0.59 -2.89
C LEU A 518 -12.28 -0.28 -2.02
N GLY A 519 -12.72 0.23 -0.87
CA GLY A 519 -13.71 -0.37 0.04
C GLY A 519 -15.09 -0.58 -0.59
N ASP A 520 -15.52 0.36 -1.44
CA ASP A 520 -16.78 0.28 -2.19
C ASP A 520 -16.73 -0.73 -3.36
N SER A 521 -15.56 -1.33 -3.62
CA SER A 521 -15.38 -2.30 -4.69
C SER A 521 -15.88 -3.71 -4.32
N ALA A 522 -15.92 -4.59 -5.32
CA ALA A 522 -16.43 -5.96 -5.17
C ALA A 522 -15.61 -6.83 -4.21
N ASP A 523 -14.30 -6.59 -4.16
CA ASP A 523 -13.32 -7.28 -3.33
C ASP A 523 -12.29 -6.25 -2.85
N PRO A 524 -12.56 -5.56 -1.73
CA PRO A 524 -11.72 -4.48 -1.22
C PRO A 524 -10.27 -4.89 -0.97
N ASP A 525 -10.06 -6.08 -0.41
CA ASP A 525 -8.74 -6.60 -0.08
C ASP A 525 -7.92 -6.85 -1.37
N GLN A 526 -8.53 -7.46 -2.40
CA GLN A 526 -7.86 -7.64 -3.70
C GLN A 526 -7.66 -6.33 -4.46
N ALA A 527 -8.63 -5.41 -4.40
CA ALA A 527 -8.50 -4.09 -5.00
C ALA A 527 -7.32 -3.33 -4.39
N LEU A 528 -7.18 -3.39 -3.06
CA LEU A 528 -6.06 -2.80 -2.34
C LEU A 528 -4.72 -3.43 -2.72
N LEU A 529 -4.65 -4.75 -2.87
CA LEU A 529 -3.42 -5.43 -3.30
C LEU A 529 -3.00 -5.05 -4.73
N ARG A 530 -3.96 -4.92 -5.65
CA ARG A 530 -3.67 -4.49 -7.03
C ARG A 530 -3.27 -3.02 -7.07
N PHE A 531 -3.88 -2.18 -6.23
CA PHE A 531 -3.48 -0.78 -6.08
C PHE A 531 -2.09 -0.64 -5.43
N ASP A 532 -1.75 -1.50 -4.46
CA ASP A 532 -0.39 -1.59 -3.89
C ASP A 532 0.65 -1.93 -4.97
N ALA A 533 0.36 -2.93 -5.82
CA ALA A 533 1.22 -3.30 -6.95
C ALA A 533 1.37 -2.17 -7.98
N LEU A 534 0.30 -1.43 -8.25
CA LEU A 534 0.35 -0.23 -9.10
C LEU A 534 1.31 0.82 -8.54
N LEU A 535 1.19 1.15 -7.24
CA LEU A 535 2.09 2.11 -6.59
C LEU A 535 3.53 1.61 -6.54
N ALA A 536 3.75 0.31 -6.35
CA ALA A 536 5.08 -0.29 -6.35
C ALA A 536 5.78 -0.20 -7.72
N GLY A 537 5.02 -0.31 -8.82
CA GLY A 537 5.53 -0.21 -10.19
C GLY A 537 5.79 1.22 -10.68
N MET A 538 5.27 2.23 -9.98
CA MET A 538 5.38 3.64 -10.41
C MET A 538 6.74 4.26 -10.07
N PRO A 539 7.36 5.01 -11.02
CA PRO A 539 8.61 5.72 -10.74
C PRO A 539 8.42 6.92 -9.79
N ALA A 540 7.25 7.58 -9.83
CA ALA A 540 6.91 8.73 -9.00
C ALA A 540 5.38 8.81 -8.75
N GLY A 541 4.96 9.23 -7.55
CA GLY A 541 3.54 9.29 -7.16
C GLY A 541 2.93 10.69 -7.09
N ILE A 542 3.74 11.76 -7.10
CA ILE A 542 3.23 13.14 -6.94
C ILE A 542 2.17 13.48 -8.00
N GLN A 543 2.44 13.12 -9.26
CA GLN A 543 1.54 13.40 -10.38
C GLN A 543 0.20 12.70 -10.19
N ILE A 544 0.20 11.37 -10.00
CA ILE A 544 -1.04 10.59 -9.86
C ILE A 544 -1.87 11.00 -8.63
N PHE A 545 -1.23 11.26 -7.48
CA PHE A 545 -1.95 11.73 -6.31
C PHE A 545 -2.54 13.13 -6.53
N SER A 546 -1.80 14.04 -7.15
CA SER A 546 -2.34 15.37 -7.50
C SER A 546 -3.56 15.26 -8.41
N LEU A 547 -3.57 14.27 -9.31
CA LEU A 547 -4.66 14.03 -10.25
C LEU A 547 -5.89 13.44 -9.58
N PHE A 548 -5.74 12.45 -8.70
CA PHE A 548 -6.87 11.94 -7.90
C PHE A 548 -7.50 13.05 -7.04
N LYS A 549 -6.69 13.96 -6.52
CA LYS A 549 -7.18 15.12 -5.78
C LYS A 549 -8.01 16.07 -6.64
N VAL A 550 -7.56 16.35 -7.86
CA VAL A 550 -8.25 17.29 -8.77
C VAL A 550 -9.44 16.64 -9.47
N ASN A 551 -9.40 15.32 -9.70
CA ASN A 551 -10.42 14.56 -10.43
C ASN A 551 -10.85 13.30 -9.64
N PRO A 552 -11.70 13.43 -8.61
CA PRO A 552 -12.19 12.29 -7.83
C PRO A 552 -12.83 11.15 -8.65
N PRO A 553 -13.59 11.41 -9.74
CA PRO A 553 -14.07 10.34 -10.62
C PRO A 553 -12.98 9.45 -11.21
N LEU A 554 -11.76 9.96 -11.41
CA LEU A 554 -10.64 9.14 -11.88
C LEU A 554 -10.21 8.11 -10.82
N LEU A 555 -10.23 8.48 -9.54
CA LEU A 555 -9.94 7.56 -8.44
C LEU A 555 -11.00 6.45 -8.37
N GLU A 556 -12.28 6.80 -8.52
CA GLU A 556 -13.38 5.81 -8.56
C GLU A 556 -13.23 4.84 -9.73
N LEU A 557 -12.85 5.33 -10.91
CA LEU A 557 -12.58 4.50 -12.07
C LEU A 557 -11.39 3.56 -11.83
N VAL A 558 -10.28 4.06 -11.29
CA VAL A 558 -9.11 3.23 -10.95
C VAL A 558 -9.50 2.18 -9.90
N ALA A 559 -10.25 2.56 -8.87
CA ALA A 559 -10.74 1.61 -7.87
C ALA A 559 -11.67 0.55 -8.49
N THR A 560 -12.55 0.94 -9.42
CA THR A 560 -13.40 0.03 -10.18
C THR A 560 -12.58 -0.96 -11.00
N ILE A 561 -11.54 -0.48 -11.69
CA ILE A 561 -10.59 -1.32 -12.42
C ILE A 561 -9.92 -2.31 -11.46
N MET A 562 -9.38 -1.83 -10.34
CA MET A 562 -8.69 -2.67 -9.36
C MET A 562 -9.59 -3.75 -8.76
N GLY A 563 -10.83 -3.42 -8.42
CA GLY A 563 -11.75 -4.37 -7.76
C GLY A 563 -12.57 -5.24 -8.71
N SER A 564 -12.88 -4.77 -9.93
CA SER A 564 -13.88 -5.41 -10.80
C SER A 564 -13.36 -5.81 -12.18
N ALA A 565 -12.14 -5.43 -12.56
CA ALA A 565 -11.53 -5.78 -13.85
C ALA A 565 -10.08 -6.29 -13.72
N PRO A 566 -9.88 -7.51 -13.15
CA PRO A 566 -8.57 -8.15 -12.95
C PRO A 566 -7.59 -7.98 -14.12
N ARG A 567 -8.04 -8.23 -15.36
CA ARG A 567 -7.19 -8.18 -16.55
C ARG A 567 -6.68 -6.76 -16.84
N ILE A 568 -7.54 -5.75 -16.73
CA ILE A 568 -7.16 -4.34 -16.89
C ILE A 568 -6.22 -3.93 -15.74
N ALA A 569 -6.54 -4.32 -14.51
CA ALA A 569 -5.72 -4.02 -13.34
C ALA A 569 -4.31 -4.62 -13.43
N THR A 570 -4.17 -5.87 -13.87
CA THR A 570 -2.88 -6.53 -14.10
C THR A 570 -2.07 -5.82 -15.17
N HIS A 571 -2.71 -5.40 -16.27
CA HIS A 571 -2.04 -4.64 -17.32
C HIS A 571 -1.57 -3.27 -16.81
N LEU A 572 -2.42 -2.57 -16.07
CA LEU A 572 -2.13 -1.26 -15.50
C LEU A 572 -1.01 -1.31 -14.43
N GLY A 573 -0.99 -2.35 -13.60
CA GLY A 573 0.07 -2.57 -12.62
C GLY A 573 1.43 -2.85 -13.27
N ARG A 574 1.46 -3.53 -14.43
CA ARG A 574 2.69 -3.74 -15.22
C ARG A 574 3.12 -2.48 -15.96
N ARG A 575 2.19 -1.61 -16.35
CA ARG A 575 2.45 -0.37 -17.10
C ARG A 575 1.72 0.82 -16.50
N PRO A 576 2.20 1.37 -15.38
CA PRO A 576 1.57 2.52 -14.76
C PRO A 576 1.53 3.76 -15.66
N ILE A 577 2.44 3.87 -16.64
CA ILE A 577 2.48 4.96 -17.62
C ILE A 577 1.20 5.07 -18.48
N LEU A 578 0.40 4.00 -18.57
CA LEU A 578 -0.89 4.05 -19.26
C LEU A 578 -1.89 5.00 -18.58
N LEU A 579 -1.69 5.28 -17.29
CA LEU A 579 -2.47 6.30 -16.60
C LEU A 579 -2.24 7.69 -17.21
N ASP A 580 -1.04 8.00 -17.72
CA ASP A 580 -0.76 9.29 -18.36
C ASP A 580 -1.66 9.53 -19.57
N GLY A 581 -1.98 8.46 -20.32
CA GLY A 581 -2.96 8.51 -21.40
C GLY A 581 -4.34 8.92 -20.92
N VAL A 582 -4.79 8.38 -19.78
CA VAL A 582 -6.09 8.71 -19.15
C VAL A 582 -6.18 10.19 -18.76
N LEU A 583 -5.04 10.86 -18.57
CA LEU A 583 -4.97 12.29 -18.18
C LEU A 583 -5.21 13.24 -19.35
N THR A 584 -5.14 12.74 -20.58
CA THR A 584 -5.37 13.57 -21.76
C THR A 584 -6.83 13.99 -21.80
N ARG A 585 -7.07 15.28 -22.07
CA ARG A 585 -8.41 15.90 -22.02
C ARG A 585 -9.45 15.22 -22.92
N ASP A 586 -8.99 14.46 -23.91
CA ASP A 586 -9.78 13.77 -24.93
C ASP A 586 -9.79 12.23 -24.75
N TYR A 587 -9.29 11.71 -23.62
CA TYR A 587 -9.18 10.26 -23.43
C TYR A 587 -10.53 9.54 -23.51
N PHE A 588 -11.56 10.11 -22.86
CA PHE A 588 -12.96 9.65 -22.92
C PHE A 588 -13.75 10.26 -24.08
N GLY A 589 -13.08 10.98 -24.98
CA GLY A 589 -13.65 11.48 -26.22
C GLY A 589 -13.81 10.39 -27.27
N ALA A 590 -14.17 10.81 -28.49
CA ALA A 590 -14.36 9.90 -29.61
C ALA A 590 -13.09 9.11 -29.92
N LEU A 591 -13.24 7.81 -30.15
CA LEU A 591 -12.14 6.98 -30.58
C LEU A 591 -11.71 7.33 -32.02
N PRO A 592 -10.41 7.27 -32.34
CA PRO A 592 -9.91 7.52 -33.68
C PRO A 592 -10.49 6.51 -34.68
N ASP A 593 -10.70 6.95 -35.92
CA ASP A 593 -11.11 6.06 -37.00
C ASP A 593 -9.96 5.14 -37.45
N ARG A 594 -10.28 4.13 -38.26
CA ARG A 594 -9.30 3.17 -38.79
C ARG A 594 -8.14 3.85 -39.52
N ALA A 595 -8.42 4.89 -40.31
CA ALA A 595 -7.39 5.58 -41.10
C ALA A 595 -6.37 6.28 -40.19
N SER A 596 -6.86 6.96 -39.15
CA SER A 596 -6.02 7.60 -38.13
C SER A 596 -5.22 6.57 -37.34
N LEU A 597 -5.82 5.44 -36.98
CA LEU A 597 -5.14 4.33 -36.31
C LEU A 597 -4.02 3.73 -37.18
N SER A 598 -4.26 3.49 -38.48
CA SER A 598 -3.24 3.00 -39.41
C SER A 598 -2.07 3.97 -39.54
N ALA A 599 -2.37 5.27 -39.69
CA ALA A 599 -1.34 6.31 -39.79
C ALA A 599 -0.52 6.46 -38.50
N ASP A 600 -1.14 6.27 -37.33
CA ASP A 600 -0.46 6.27 -36.04
C ASP A 600 0.46 5.06 -35.88
N LEU A 601 -0.04 3.86 -36.18
CA LEU A 601 0.78 2.64 -36.15
C LEU A 601 1.92 2.69 -37.16
N SER A 602 1.70 3.17 -38.39
CA SER A 602 2.77 3.32 -39.37
C SER A 602 3.88 4.23 -38.86
N ARG A 603 3.54 5.40 -38.28
CA ARG A 603 4.55 6.31 -37.70
C ARG A 603 5.32 5.66 -36.57
N ALA A 604 4.67 4.84 -35.74
CA ALA A 604 5.34 4.11 -34.68
C ALA A 604 6.31 3.06 -35.26
N LEU A 605 5.89 2.32 -36.29
CA LEU A 605 6.69 1.30 -36.95
C LEU A 605 7.86 1.85 -37.78
N ASP A 606 7.78 3.10 -38.24
CA ASP A 606 8.87 3.75 -38.97
C ASP A 606 10.10 4.01 -38.06
N LEU A 607 9.95 3.87 -36.74
CA LEU A 607 11.06 3.92 -35.76
C LEU A 607 11.76 2.58 -35.56
N ALA A 608 11.26 1.49 -36.15
CA ALA A 608 11.83 0.16 -35.96
C ALA A 608 13.14 -0.02 -36.75
N GLU A 609 14.17 -0.54 -36.09
CA GLU A 609 15.47 -0.81 -36.74
C GLU A 609 15.55 -2.25 -37.27
N ASP A 610 14.84 -3.19 -36.65
CA ASP A 610 14.85 -4.61 -37.01
C ASP A 610 13.48 -5.31 -36.90
N GLU A 611 13.44 -6.62 -37.22
CA GLU A 611 12.22 -7.44 -37.13
C GLU A 611 11.68 -7.50 -35.69
N GLN A 612 12.54 -7.49 -34.67
CA GLN A 612 12.14 -7.58 -33.27
C GLN A 612 11.46 -6.28 -32.80
N ASP A 613 11.98 -5.12 -33.20
CA ASP A 613 11.37 -3.83 -32.94
C ASP A 613 9.97 -3.72 -33.54
N ILE A 614 9.78 -4.20 -34.78
CA ILE A 614 8.47 -4.24 -35.44
C ILE A 614 7.47 -5.04 -34.58
N LEU A 615 7.90 -6.18 -34.04
CA LEU A 615 7.07 -7.02 -33.19
C LEU A 615 6.71 -6.33 -31.87
N ASP A 616 7.68 -5.72 -31.20
CA ASP A 616 7.50 -5.09 -29.89
C ASP A 616 6.66 -3.80 -29.98
N ILE A 617 6.91 -2.96 -31.00
CA ILE A 617 6.14 -1.73 -31.26
C ILE A 617 4.68 -2.07 -31.58
N SER A 618 4.43 -3.05 -32.45
CA SER A 618 3.06 -3.46 -32.81
C SER A 618 2.26 -3.93 -31.59
N ARG A 619 2.89 -4.70 -30.69
CA ARG A 619 2.28 -5.20 -29.45
C ARG A 619 1.96 -4.07 -28.49
N ARG A 620 2.94 -3.21 -28.22
CA ARG A 620 2.76 -2.04 -27.35
C ARG A 620 1.62 -1.18 -27.84
N TRP A 621 1.67 -0.77 -29.10
CA TRP A 621 0.67 0.08 -29.71
C TRP A 621 -0.73 -0.54 -29.65
N ALA A 622 -0.89 -1.80 -30.09
CA ALA A 622 -2.20 -2.44 -30.11
C ALA A 622 -2.77 -2.63 -28.70
N ASN A 623 -1.95 -3.04 -27.74
CA ASN A 623 -2.37 -3.24 -26.36
C ASN A 623 -2.79 -1.92 -25.70
N ASP A 624 -2.09 -0.82 -25.97
CA ASP A 624 -2.44 0.52 -25.46
C ASP A 624 -3.79 0.98 -26.02
N GLN A 625 -4.05 0.79 -27.33
CA GLN A 625 -5.35 1.11 -27.93
C GLN A 625 -6.48 0.23 -27.37
N ARG A 626 -6.24 -1.09 -27.22
CA ARG A 626 -7.22 -2.01 -26.64
C ARG A 626 -7.54 -1.66 -25.18
N PHE A 627 -6.53 -1.22 -24.42
CA PHE A 627 -6.69 -0.74 -23.06
C PHE A 627 -7.63 0.47 -23.03
N ARG A 628 -7.42 1.46 -23.91
CA ARG A 628 -8.31 2.63 -24.03
C ARG A 628 -9.77 2.24 -24.32
N VAL A 629 -10.00 1.36 -25.29
CA VAL A 629 -11.34 0.84 -25.59
C VAL A 629 -11.96 0.17 -24.36
N GLY A 630 -11.18 -0.68 -23.68
CA GLY A 630 -11.61 -1.38 -22.48
C GLY A 630 -12.00 -0.45 -21.33
N VAL A 631 -11.20 0.58 -21.07
CA VAL A 631 -11.49 1.57 -20.03
C VAL A 631 -12.77 2.37 -20.35
N GLN A 632 -12.95 2.82 -21.58
CA GLN A 632 -14.19 3.52 -21.99
C GLN A 632 -15.43 2.61 -21.90
N GLN A 633 -15.29 1.33 -22.27
CA GLN A 633 -16.36 0.35 -22.14
C GLN A 633 -16.72 0.10 -20.67
N LEU A 634 -15.73 -0.02 -19.78
CA LEU A 634 -15.94 -0.19 -18.34
C LEU A 634 -16.59 1.04 -17.70
N ALA A 635 -16.15 2.24 -18.10
CA ALA A 635 -16.74 3.50 -17.67
C ALA A 635 -18.18 3.70 -18.18
N GLY A 636 -18.62 2.89 -19.15
CA GLY A 636 -19.93 3.00 -19.79
C GLY A 636 -20.05 4.18 -20.75
N THR A 637 -18.92 4.76 -21.19
CA THR A 637 -18.90 5.83 -22.20
C THR A 637 -18.92 5.28 -23.62
N LEU A 638 -18.60 4.00 -23.80
CA LEU A 638 -18.61 3.32 -25.09
C LEU A 638 -19.58 2.13 -25.08
N SER A 639 -20.55 2.14 -26.00
CA SER A 639 -21.48 1.03 -26.18
C SER A 639 -20.76 -0.23 -26.71
N PRO A 640 -21.25 -1.44 -26.41
CA PRO A 640 -20.66 -2.70 -26.88
C PRO A 640 -20.46 -2.77 -28.40
N GLU A 641 -21.41 -2.26 -29.18
CA GLU A 641 -21.34 -2.26 -30.65
C GLU A 641 -20.18 -1.39 -31.16
N LEU A 642 -20.03 -0.18 -30.59
CA LEU A 642 -18.91 0.72 -30.89
C LEU A 642 -17.58 0.16 -30.37
N ALA A 643 -17.57 -0.52 -29.23
CA ALA A 643 -16.39 -1.22 -28.72
C ALA A 643 -15.95 -2.34 -29.67
N GLY A 644 -16.89 -3.13 -30.19
CA GLY A 644 -16.61 -4.18 -31.17
C GLY A 644 -16.03 -3.64 -32.48
N ALA A 645 -16.59 -2.53 -32.98
CA ALA A 645 -16.05 -1.82 -34.12
C ALA A 645 -14.63 -1.31 -33.86
N ALA A 646 -14.38 -0.68 -32.70
CA ALA A 646 -13.07 -0.16 -32.33
C ALA A 646 -12.00 -1.26 -32.18
N TYR A 647 -12.32 -2.37 -31.52
CA TYR A 647 -11.40 -3.52 -31.44
C TYR A 647 -11.07 -4.07 -32.84
N SER A 648 -12.06 -4.10 -33.72
CA SER A 648 -11.88 -4.51 -35.11
C SER A 648 -11.01 -3.52 -35.89
N ASP A 649 -11.19 -2.21 -35.71
CA ASP A 649 -10.37 -1.18 -36.34
C ASP A 649 -8.90 -1.25 -35.92
N ILE A 650 -8.64 -1.55 -34.64
CA ILE A 650 -7.27 -1.79 -34.14
C ILE A 650 -6.65 -3.02 -34.81
N ALA A 651 -7.37 -4.15 -34.86
CA ALA A 651 -6.89 -5.36 -35.54
C ALA A 651 -6.65 -5.12 -37.04
N GLU A 652 -7.54 -4.37 -37.69
CA GLU A 652 -7.43 -4.03 -39.10
C GLU A 652 -6.27 -3.08 -39.41
N ALA A 653 -5.97 -2.12 -38.52
CA ALA A 653 -4.78 -1.29 -38.64
C ALA A 653 -3.50 -2.13 -38.58
N VAL A 654 -3.43 -3.07 -37.62
CA VAL A 654 -2.32 -4.04 -37.52
C VAL A 654 -2.20 -4.89 -38.78
N LEU A 655 -3.31 -5.46 -39.26
CA LEU A 655 -3.32 -6.28 -40.49
C LEU A 655 -3.05 -5.47 -41.77
N GLY A 656 -3.21 -4.14 -41.72
CA GLY A 656 -2.86 -3.23 -42.80
C GLY A 656 -1.35 -2.92 -42.84
N GLU A 657 -0.73 -2.69 -41.70
CA GLU A 657 0.66 -2.20 -41.62
C GLU A 657 1.71 -3.31 -41.43
N LEU A 658 1.45 -4.25 -40.50
CA LEU A 658 2.45 -5.25 -40.10
C LEU A 658 2.83 -6.21 -41.25
N PRO A 659 1.89 -6.81 -42.01
CA PRO A 659 2.25 -7.73 -43.10
C PRO A 659 3.14 -7.09 -44.16
N ALA A 660 2.94 -5.80 -44.48
CA ALA A 660 3.76 -5.08 -45.45
C ALA A 660 5.21 -4.90 -44.96
N ARG A 661 5.43 -4.71 -43.65
CA ARG A 661 6.79 -4.64 -43.07
C ARG A 661 7.48 -6.02 -43.10
N ILE A 662 6.75 -7.08 -42.77
CA ILE A 662 7.25 -8.47 -42.84
C ILE A 662 7.56 -8.88 -44.28
N GLU A 663 6.74 -8.48 -45.25
CA GLU A 663 6.97 -8.74 -46.68
C GLU A 663 8.26 -8.08 -47.18
N ARG A 664 8.56 -6.84 -46.77
CA ARG A 664 9.83 -6.18 -47.13
C ARG A 664 11.04 -6.98 -46.66
N ILE A 665 11.05 -7.41 -45.39
CA ILE A 665 12.13 -8.21 -44.82
C ILE A 665 12.23 -9.58 -45.52
N PHE A 666 11.10 -10.17 -45.89
CA PHE A 666 11.07 -11.43 -46.64
C PHE A 666 11.63 -11.27 -48.06
N ALA A 667 11.34 -10.14 -48.70
CA ALA A 667 11.84 -9.80 -50.03
C ALA A 667 13.35 -9.59 -50.07
N ASP A 668 14.01 -9.18 -48.97
CA ASP A 668 15.47 -9.06 -48.92
C ASP A 668 16.19 -10.40 -49.23
N GLN A 669 15.57 -11.54 -48.90
CA GLN A 669 16.15 -12.88 -49.16
C GLN A 669 15.60 -13.54 -50.42
N HIS A 670 14.31 -13.35 -50.70
CA HIS A 670 13.57 -14.10 -51.71
C HIS A 670 13.18 -13.26 -52.93
N GLY A 671 13.38 -11.95 -52.91
CA GLY A 671 12.92 -11.01 -53.92
C GLY A 671 11.40 -10.87 -53.93
N GLN A 672 10.86 -10.41 -55.04
CA GLN A 672 9.43 -10.22 -55.29
C GLN A 672 8.99 -11.01 -56.54
N ILE A 673 7.68 -11.12 -56.74
CA ILE A 673 7.08 -11.64 -57.97
C ILE A 673 6.35 -10.46 -58.63
N ALA A 674 6.86 -9.98 -59.76
CA ALA A 674 6.33 -8.80 -60.41
C ALA A 674 4.84 -8.93 -60.73
N GLY A 675 4.04 -7.96 -60.28
CA GLY A 675 2.58 -7.95 -60.49
C GLY A 675 1.79 -8.93 -59.62
N ALA A 676 2.43 -9.70 -58.74
CA ALA A 676 1.74 -10.52 -57.76
C ALA A 676 1.34 -9.69 -56.53
N ALA A 677 0.24 -10.08 -55.89
CA ALA A 677 -0.22 -9.48 -54.65
C ALA A 677 -0.97 -10.49 -53.79
N PHE A 678 -1.11 -10.17 -52.51
CA PHE A 678 -1.96 -10.92 -51.60
C PHE A 678 -2.99 -10.02 -50.91
N ALA A 679 -4.01 -10.65 -50.38
CA ALA A 679 -5.05 -10.06 -49.56
C ALA A 679 -5.34 -10.96 -48.35
N ILE A 680 -5.75 -10.32 -47.26
CA ILE A 680 -6.15 -10.95 -46.02
C ILE A 680 -7.66 -10.85 -45.92
N VAL A 681 -8.32 -11.99 -45.82
CA VAL A 681 -9.77 -12.11 -45.59
C VAL A 681 -9.99 -12.48 -44.14
N ALA A 682 -10.70 -11.63 -43.40
CA ALA A 682 -11.14 -11.92 -42.06
C ALA A 682 -12.50 -12.61 -42.06
N LEU A 683 -12.67 -13.61 -41.18
CA LEU A 683 -13.94 -14.27 -40.90
C LEU A 683 -14.34 -14.01 -39.44
N GLY A 684 -15.36 -14.73 -38.97
CA GLY A 684 -15.76 -14.73 -37.56
C GLY A 684 -16.10 -13.33 -37.06
N ARG A 685 -15.61 -13.00 -35.86
CA ARG A 685 -15.91 -11.72 -35.19
C ARG A 685 -15.21 -10.54 -35.85
N LEU A 686 -13.99 -10.70 -36.35
CA LEU A 686 -13.31 -9.63 -37.08
C LEU A 686 -14.02 -9.31 -38.41
N GLY A 687 -14.43 -10.34 -39.16
CA GLY A 687 -15.14 -10.17 -40.41
C GLY A 687 -16.46 -9.41 -40.25
N SER A 688 -17.19 -9.71 -39.18
CA SER A 688 -18.45 -9.05 -38.79
C SER A 688 -18.27 -7.73 -38.01
N ARG A 689 -17.05 -7.38 -37.60
CA ARG A 689 -16.70 -6.21 -36.77
C ARG A 689 -17.27 -6.24 -35.34
N GLU A 690 -17.30 -7.43 -34.76
CA GLU A 690 -17.84 -7.73 -33.43
C GLU A 690 -16.77 -8.29 -32.48
N MET A 691 -15.52 -7.82 -32.63
CA MET A 691 -14.42 -8.26 -31.78
C MET A 691 -14.62 -7.87 -30.32
N THR A 692 -14.05 -8.68 -29.43
CA THR A 692 -13.96 -8.39 -28.00
C THR A 692 -12.50 -8.27 -27.60
N ALA A 693 -12.22 -7.87 -26.35
CA ALA A 693 -10.85 -7.70 -25.85
C ALA A 693 -9.96 -8.96 -26.01
N SER A 694 -10.56 -10.16 -26.06
CA SER A 694 -9.85 -11.45 -26.16
C SER A 694 -10.23 -12.24 -27.43
N SER A 695 -10.59 -11.56 -28.53
CA SER A 695 -10.95 -12.24 -29.77
C SER A 695 -9.72 -12.67 -30.58
N ASP A 696 -9.76 -13.93 -31.02
CA ASP A 696 -8.83 -14.48 -32.02
C ASP A 696 -9.07 -13.84 -33.40
N LEU A 697 -8.07 -13.93 -34.28
CA LEU A 697 -8.17 -13.53 -35.68
C LEU A 697 -8.43 -14.75 -36.57
N ASP A 698 -9.67 -14.91 -37.03
CA ASP A 698 -10.02 -15.90 -38.05
C ASP A 698 -9.62 -15.39 -39.44
N LEU A 699 -8.54 -15.90 -40.03
CA LEU A 699 -7.97 -15.36 -41.27
C LEU A 699 -7.89 -16.40 -42.41
N ILE A 700 -8.03 -15.91 -43.65
CA ILE A 700 -7.67 -16.62 -44.88
C ILE A 700 -6.77 -15.71 -45.72
N PHE A 701 -5.67 -16.26 -46.23
CA PHE A 701 -4.77 -15.55 -47.12
C PHE A 701 -5.00 -15.97 -48.56
N ILE A 702 -5.29 -14.99 -49.41
CA ILE A 702 -5.52 -15.19 -50.85
C ILE A 702 -4.48 -14.40 -51.62
N TYR A 703 -3.81 -15.06 -52.57
CA TYR A 703 -2.86 -14.38 -53.45
C TYR A 703 -3.28 -14.49 -54.91
N GLU A 704 -2.74 -13.59 -55.72
CA GLU A 704 -2.83 -13.63 -57.17
C GLU A 704 -1.44 -13.34 -57.74
N ALA A 705 -1.02 -14.16 -58.70
CA ALA A 705 0.22 -13.97 -59.45
C ALA A 705 -0.11 -14.02 -60.96
N PRO A 706 0.57 -13.22 -61.81
CA PRO A 706 0.35 -13.26 -63.25
C PRO A 706 0.59 -14.66 -63.84
N GLU A 707 -0.21 -15.03 -64.83
CA GLU A 707 0.01 -16.27 -65.58
C GLU A 707 1.42 -16.33 -66.17
N GLY A 708 2.10 -17.47 -66.01
CA GLY A 708 3.50 -17.64 -66.43
C GLY A 708 4.55 -17.19 -65.40
N SER A 709 4.14 -16.76 -64.20
CA SER A 709 5.08 -16.45 -63.12
C SER A 709 5.73 -17.74 -62.57
N GLU A 710 7.00 -17.98 -62.90
CA GLU A 710 7.71 -19.20 -62.49
C GLU A 710 8.34 -19.10 -61.09
N GLN A 711 9.10 -18.02 -60.82
CA GLN A 711 9.83 -17.83 -59.56
C GLN A 711 9.95 -16.34 -59.18
N SER A 712 10.22 -16.06 -57.90
CA SER A 712 10.61 -14.74 -57.41
C SER A 712 12.04 -14.35 -57.81
N ASP A 713 12.35 -13.05 -57.80
CA ASP A 713 13.58 -12.49 -58.39
C ASP A 713 14.78 -12.28 -57.44
N GLY A 714 14.74 -12.85 -56.22
CA GLY A 714 15.82 -12.70 -55.22
C GLY A 714 16.86 -13.82 -55.22
N GLU A 715 17.81 -13.73 -54.27
CA GLU A 715 18.93 -14.68 -54.16
C GLU A 715 18.50 -16.13 -53.89
N ARG A 716 17.33 -16.32 -53.26
CA ARG A 716 16.73 -17.62 -52.99
C ARG A 716 15.33 -17.69 -53.61
N PRO A 717 15.21 -17.93 -54.92
CA PRO A 717 13.95 -17.81 -55.63
C PRO A 717 12.93 -18.89 -55.21
N LEU A 718 11.65 -18.54 -55.21
CA LEU A 718 10.54 -19.43 -54.84
C LEU A 718 9.41 -19.33 -55.86
N THR A 719 8.76 -20.46 -56.16
CA THR A 719 7.51 -20.48 -56.94
C THR A 719 6.39 -19.73 -56.19
N PRO A 720 5.40 -19.11 -56.87
CA PRO A 720 4.36 -18.30 -56.22
C PRO A 720 3.66 -18.96 -55.02
N GLY A 721 3.29 -20.24 -55.13
CA GLY A 721 2.65 -20.97 -54.03
C GLY A 721 3.55 -21.12 -52.80
N HIS A 722 4.83 -21.47 -52.99
CA HIS A 722 5.80 -21.55 -51.90
C HIS A 722 6.16 -20.19 -51.32
N TYR A 723 6.24 -19.15 -52.16
CA TYR A 723 6.53 -17.79 -51.74
C TYR A 723 5.47 -17.30 -50.74
N TYR A 724 4.19 -17.31 -51.14
CA TYR A 724 3.11 -16.86 -50.27
C TYR A 724 2.85 -17.79 -49.10
N ALA A 725 3.02 -19.11 -49.24
CA ALA A 725 2.89 -20.01 -48.09
C ALA A 725 3.91 -19.69 -46.97
N ARG A 726 5.18 -19.41 -47.33
CA ARG A 726 6.24 -19.05 -46.37
C ARG A 726 6.08 -17.64 -45.82
N LEU A 727 5.72 -16.67 -46.68
CA LEU A 727 5.46 -15.30 -46.25
C LEU A 727 4.31 -15.26 -45.24
N MET A 728 3.19 -15.93 -45.53
CA MET A 728 2.05 -15.99 -44.62
C MET A 728 2.40 -16.72 -43.33
N GLN A 729 3.24 -17.76 -43.37
CA GLN A 729 3.76 -18.38 -42.15
C GLN A 729 4.53 -17.38 -41.28
N ARG A 730 5.37 -16.51 -41.87
CA ARG A 730 6.06 -15.45 -41.13
C ARG A 730 5.09 -14.39 -40.58
N VAL A 731 4.09 -13.99 -41.35
CA VAL A 731 3.06 -13.04 -40.89
C VAL A 731 2.26 -13.61 -39.71
N VAL A 732 1.85 -14.88 -39.78
CA VAL A 732 1.17 -15.55 -38.67
C VAL A 732 2.07 -15.58 -37.43
N SER A 733 3.35 -15.97 -37.57
CA SER A 733 4.30 -15.94 -36.46
C SER A 733 4.48 -14.54 -35.88
N ALA A 734 4.52 -13.50 -36.72
CA ALA A 734 4.64 -12.11 -36.26
C ALA A 734 3.42 -11.64 -35.46
N LEU A 735 2.23 -12.14 -35.80
CA LEU A 735 0.98 -11.87 -35.07
C LEU A 735 0.86 -12.65 -33.76
N SER A 736 1.36 -13.89 -33.68
CA SER A 736 1.09 -14.79 -32.56
C SER A 736 2.25 -14.99 -31.57
N ALA A 737 3.51 -14.76 -31.99
CA ALA A 737 4.65 -15.04 -31.12
C ALA A 737 4.65 -14.18 -29.83
N PRO A 738 4.95 -14.74 -28.65
CA PRO A 738 5.11 -13.94 -27.44
C PRO A 738 6.44 -13.16 -27.46
N THR A 739 6.41 -11.90 -27.01
CA THR A 739 7.62 -11.10 -26.77
C THR A 739 7.63 -10.53 -25.34
N ASN A 740 8.63 -9.71 -25.01
CA ASN A 740 8.68 -8.98 -23.74
C ASN A 740 7.49 -8.02 -23.56
N GLU A 741 6.81 -7.65 -24.65
CA GLU A 741 5.62 -6.82 -24.68
C GLU A 741 4.31 -7.63 -24.60
N GLY A 742 4.40 -8.95 -24.47
CA GLY A 742 3.27 -9.88 -24.41
C GLY A 742 2.90 -10.49 -25.77
N THR A 743 1.66 -10.94 -25.90
CA THR A 743 1.09 -11.45 -27.16
C THR A 743 0.33 -10.36 -27.90
N LEU A 744 0.26 -10.44 -29.23
CA LEU A 744 -0.50 -9.50 -30.07
C LEU A 744 -1.89 -10.06 -30.38
N TYR A 745 -1.99 -11.15 -31.13
CA TYR A 745 -3.24 -11.86 -31.37
C TYR A 745 -3.00 -13.37 -31.55
N GLU A 746 -3.92 -14.19 -31.06
CA GLU A 746 -4.02 -15.57 -31.54
C GLU A 746 -4.64 -15.59 -32.94
N VAL A 747 -4.11 -16.44 -33.83
CA VAL A 747 -4.53 -16.51 -35.22
C VAL A 747 -5.11 -17.89 -35.53
N ASP A 748 -6.38 -17.92 -35.94
CA ASP A 748 -7.07 -19.14 -36.37
C ASP A 748 -7.17 -19.20 -37.89
N MET A 749 -6.50 -20.21 -38.47
CA MET A 749 -6.46 -20.45 -39.91
C MET A 749 -7.32 -21.65 -40.34
N ARG A 750 -8.13 -22.24 -39.44
CA ARG A 750 -8.85 -23.51 -39.69
C ARG A 750 -9.97 -23.41 -40.72
N LEU A 751 -10.47 -22.20 -40.98
CA LEU A 751 -11.57 -21.94 -41.92
C LEU A 751 -11.11 -21.74 -43.38
N ARG A 752 -9.81 -21.87 -43.65
CA ARG A 752 -9.27 -21.81 -45.02
C ARG A 752 -9.69 -23.04 -45.86
N PRO A 753 -9.66 -22.97 -47.20
CA PRO A 753 -9.95 -24.11 -48.06
C PRO A 753 -9.21 -25.39 -47.65
N SER A 754 -9.92 -26.50 -47.52
CA SER A 754 -9.40 -27.80 -47.04
C SER A 754 -8.89 -27.81 -45.58
N GLY A 755 -9.21 -26.76 -44.80
CA GLY A 755 -8.88 -26.62 -43.39
C GLY A 755 -7.39 -26.83 -43.10
N ASN A 756 -7.08 -27.59 -42.05
CA ASN A 756 -5.69 -27.87 -41.64
C ASN A 756 -4.84 -28.60 -42.68
N LYS A 757 -5.46 -29.28 -43.65
CA LYS A 757 -4.77 -30.01 -44.73
C LYS A 757 -4.51 -29.13 -45.95
N GLY A 758 -5.12 -27.95 -46.03
CA GLY A 758 -4.93 -27.00 -47.12
C GLY A 758 -3.69 -26.11 -46.92
N PRO A 759 -3.18 -25.51 -48.02
CA PRO A 759 -2.05 -24.58 -47.96
C PRO A 759 -2.40 -23.36 -47.10
N LEU A 760 -1.39 -22.72 -46.49
CA LEU A 760 -1.59 -21.51 -45.68
C LEU A 760 -2.07 -20.31 -46.51
N ALA A 761 -1.66 -20.25 -47.78
CA ALA A 761 -2.08 -19.25 -48.75
C ALA A 761 -2.67 -19.97 -49.98
N THR A 762 -3.81 -19.50 -50.48
CA THR A 762 -4.49 -20.10 -51.64
C THR A 762 -4.55 -19.08 -52.78
N SER A 763 -4.38 -19.52 -54.03
CA SER A 763 -4.56 -18.60 -55.18
C SER A 763 -6.03 -18.23 -55.35
N LEU A 764 -6.33 -17.04 -55.87
CA LEU A 764 -7.72 -16.61 -56.11
C LEU A 764 -8.51 -17.63 -56.95
N GLY A 765 -7.94 -18.15 -58.04
CA GLY A 765 -8.61 -19.15 -58.88
C GLY A 765 -8.87 -20.49 -58.16
N ALA A 766 -7.96 -20.93 -57.28
CA ALA A 766 -8.17 -22.12 -56.47
C ALA A 766 -9.25 -21.89 -55.40
N PHE A 767 -9.31 -20.69 -54.82
CA PHE A 767 -10.36 -20.30 -53.88
C PHE A 767 -11.74 -20.30 -54.54
N GLU A 768 -11.87 -19.69 -55.72
CA GLU A 768 -13.12 -19.66 -56.51
C GLU A 768 -13.61 -21.08 -56.84
N THR A 769 -12.69 -21.93 -57.31
CA THR A 769 -13.00 -23.33 -57.66
C THR A 769 -13.44 -24.11 -56.43
N TYR A 770 -12.73 -23.98 -55.31
CA TYR A 770 -13.09 -24.64 -54.06
C TYR A 770 -14.47 -24.23 -53.55
N GLN A 771 -14.76 -22.91 -53.53
CA GLN A 771 -16.04 -22.40 -53.04
C GLN A 771 -17.23 -22.81 -53.91
N ARG A 772 -17.01 -23.01 -55.21
CA ARG A 772 -18.02 -23.46 -56.17
C ARG A 772 -18.26 -24.96 -56.07
N ASP A 773 -17.19 -25.76 -56.09
CA ASP A 773 -17.24 -27.18 -56.41
C ASP A 773 -17.06 -28.10 -55.19
N SER A 774 -16.49 -27.61 -54.07
CA SER A 774 -16.09 -28.46 -52.93
C SER A 774 -16.57 -27.99 -51.56
N ALA A 775 -16.87 -26.70 -51.39
CA ALA A 775 -17.23 -26.14 -50.09
C ALA A 775 -18.59 -26.65 -49.56
N TRP A 776 -18.60 -27.03 -48.30
CA TRP A 776 -19.79 -27.49 -47.58
C TRP A 776 -20.69 -26.32 -47.17
N THR A 777 -21.97 -26.61 -46.90
CA THR A 777 -22.95 -25.61 -46.43
C THR A 777 -22.45 -24.83 -45.19
N TRP A 778 -21.77 -25.49 -44.24
CA TRP A 778 -21.21 -24.84 -43.05
C TRP A 778 -20.09 -23.85 -43.36
N GLU A 779 -19.28 -24.12 -44.40
CA GLU A 779 -18.23 -23.21 -44.84
C GLU A 779 -18.85 -21.95 -45.44
N HIS A 780 -19.96 -22.08 -46.18
CA HIS A 780 -20.71 -20.91 -46.69
C HIS A 780 -21.37 -20.10 -45.56
N LEU A 781 -21.84 -20.74 -44.48
CA LEU A 781 -22.33 -20.03 -43.30
C LEU A 781 -21.22 -19.21 -42.63
N ALA A 782 -20.00 -19.77 -42.53
CA ALA A 782 -18.84 -19.06 -42.01
C ALA A 782 -18.38 -17.93 -42.95
N LEU A 783 -18.36 -18.21 -44.27
CA LEU A 783 -17.98 -17.27 -45.32
C LEU A 783 -18.93 -16.07 -45.41
N ALA A 784 -20.15 -16.17 -44.90
CA ALA A 784 -21.10 -15.06 -44.83
C ALA A 784 -20.60 -13.85 -44.01
N ARG A 785 -19.59 -14.04 -43.15
CA ARG A 785 -18.91 -12.94 -42.42
C ARG A 785 -17.63 -12.47 -43.10
N ALA A 786 -17.21 -13.14 -44.17
CA ALA A 786 -15.93 -12.88 -44.78
C ALA A 786 -15.82 -11.44 -45.29
N ARG A 787 -14.68 -10.82 -44.99
CA ARG A 787 -14.37 -9.45 -45.40
C ARG A 787 -12.90 -9.32 -45.70
N VAL A 788 -12.57 -8.73 -46.83
CA VAL A 788 -11.19 -8.33 -47.11
C VAL A 788 -10.83 -7.18 -46.17
N VAL A 789 -9.81 -7.39 -45.33
CA VAL A 789 -9.35 -6.39 -44.33
C VAL A 789 -8.04 -5.71 -44.72
N SER A 790 -7.26 -6.37 -45.60
CA SER A 790 -5.99 -5.88 -46.12
C SER A 790 -5.75 -6.45 -47.53
N GLY A 791 -5.13 -5.67 -48.40
CA GLY A 791 -4.80 -6.05 -49.79
C GLY A 791 -5.14 -4.96 -50.82
N PRO A 792 -4.64 -5.08 -52.06
CA PRO A 792 -4.90 -4.08 -53.11
C PRO A 792 -6.39 -3.98 -53.47
N PRO A 793 -6.92 -2.78 -53.78
CA PRO A 793 -8.35 -2.58 -54.03
C PRO A 793 -8.94 -3.48 -55.14
N LEU A 794 -8.19 -3.72 -56.21
CA LEU A 794 -8.64 -4.56 -57.33
C LEU A 794 -8.76 -6.04 -56.94
N LEU A 795 -7.77 -6.57 -56.22
CA LEU A 795 -7.80 -7.96 -55.73
C LEU A 795 -8.90 -8.13 -54.68
N ALA A 796 -9.05 -7.15 -53.78
CA ALA A 796 -10.11 -7.13 -52.78
C ALA A 796 -11.51 -7.20 -53.42
N ALA A 797 -11.77 -6.38 -54.44
CA ALA A 797 -13.05 -6.37 -55.16
C ALA A 797 -13.36 -7.72 -55.83
N ARG A 798 -12.34 -8.39 -56.38
CA ARG A 798 -12.50 -9.72 -57.00
C ARG A 798 -12.75 -10.82 -55.98
N ILE A 799 -12.08 -10.79 -54.83
CA ILE A 799 -12.34 -11.71 -53.72
C ILE A 799 -13.77 -11.51 -53.20
N ASP A 800 -14.21 -10.27 -53.00
CA ASP A 800 -15.58 -9.97 -52.58
C ASP A 800 -16.61 -10.45 -53.62
N ALA A 801 -16.32 -10.33 -54.92
CA ALA A 801 -17.16 -10.88 -55.97
C ALA A 801 -17.22 -12.41 -55.94
N ALA A 802 -16.09 -13.09 -55.71
CA ALA A 802 -16.03 -14.54 -55.58
C ALA A 802 -16.85 -15.04 -54.37
N ILE A 803 -16.74 -14.34 -53.23
CA ILE A 803 -17.54 -14.62 -52.03
C ILE A 803 -19.03 -14.41 -52.32
N ALA A 804 -19.41 -13.28 -52.91
CA ALA A 804 -20.79 -12.98 -53.25
C ALA A 804 -21.40 -14.00 -54.22
N ALA A 805 -20.62 -14.46 -55.21
CA ALA A 805 -21.04 -15.51 -56.14
C ALA A 805 -21.28 -16.85 -55.44
N ALA A 806 -20.37 -17.27 -54.54
CA ALA A 806 -20.52 -18.49 -53.76
C ALA A 806 -21.76 -18.45 -52.85
N LEU A 807 -22.00 -17.31 -52.18
CA LEU A 807 -23.14 -17.14 -51.27
C LEU A 807 -24.47 -16.98 -52.03
N SER A 808 -24.46 -16.48 -53.27
CA SER A 808 -25.67 -16.26 -54.08
C SER A 808 -26.07 -17.44 -54.97
N ARG A 809 -25.43 -18.61 -54.86
CA ARG A 809 -25.82 -19.78 -55.66
C ARG A 809 -27.27 -20.23 -55.34
N PRO A 810 -28.05 -20.71 -56.32
CA PRO A 810 -29.33 -21.37 -56.06
C PRO A 810 -29.15 -22.57 -55.12
N ARG A 811 -30.02 -22.72 -54.12
CA ARG A 811 -30.01 -23.84 -53.16
C ARG A 811 -31.41 -24.42 -53.00
N GLY A 812 -31.51 -25.74 -52.86
CA GLY A 812 -32.76 -26.42 -52.51
C GLY A 812 -33.16 -26.11 -51.06
N ARG A 813 -34.42 -25.74 -50.84
CA ARG A 813 -34.92 -25.37 -49.50
C ARG A 813 -34.74 -26.48 -48.48
N GLU A 814 -35.13 -27.71 -48.85
CA GLU A 814 -35.11 -28.86 -47.94
C GLU A 814 -33.69 -29.33 -47.62
N SER A 815 -32.80 -29.40 -48.62
CA SER A 815 -31.41 -29.80 -48.40
C SER A 815 -30.64 -28.81 -47.54
N LEU A 816 -30.77 -27.51 -47.82
CA LEU A 816 -30.15 -26.45 -47.01
C LEU A 816 -30.68 -26.47 -45.56
N LEU A 817 -31.98 -26.66 -45.37
CA LEU A 817 -32.60 -26.72 -44.04
C LEU A 817 -32.07 -27.92 -43.23
N ARG A 818 -31.99 -29.11 -43.85
CA ARG A 818 -31.39 -30.29 -43.21
C ARG A 818 -29.95 -30.05 -42.81
N ASP A 819 -29.12 -29.55 -43.73
CA ASP A 819 -27.71 -29.32 -43.47
C ASP A 819 -27.49 -28.36 -42.28
N VAL A 820 -28.28 -27.28 -42.22
CA VAL A 820 -28.23 -26.29 -41.12
C VAL A 820 -28.68 -26.92 -39.80
N GLN A 821 -29.78 -27.68 -39.80
CA GLN A 821 -30.30 -28.31 -38.59
C GLN A 821 -29.38 -29.43 -38.07
N GLU A 822 -28.89 -30.31 -38.94
CA GLU A 822 -27.98 -31.41 -38.58
C GLU A 822 -26.68 -30.87 -37.99
N MET A 823 -26.15 -29.79 -38.56
CA MET A 823 -24.96 -29.12 -38.06
C MET A 823 -25.18 -28.50 -36.69
N ARG A 824 -26.33 -27.83 -36.46
CA ARG A 824 -26.66 -27.30 -35.14
C ARG A 824 -26.82 -28.43 -34.12
N ALA A 825 -27.49 -29.52 -34.48
CA ALA A 825 -27.67 -30.69 -33.62
C ALA A 825 -26.33 -31.32 -33.22
N ARG A 826 -25.41 -31.51 -34.19
CA ARG A 826 -24.04 -31.99 -33.90
C ARG A 826 -23.29 -31.06 -32.95
N LEU A 827 -23.43 -29.74 -33.10
CA LEU A 827 -22.82 -28.77 -32.17
C LEU A 827 -23.38 -28.91 -30.75
N VAL A 828 -24.70 -29.07 -30.58
CA VAL A 828 -25.31 -29.32 -29.26
C VAL A 828 -24.80 -30.61 -28.64
N GLU A 829 -24.71 -31.68 -29.43
CA GLU A 829 -24.27 -33.01 -28.98
C GLU A 829 -22.81 -33.00 -28.50
N HIS A 830 -21.91 -32.37 -29.27
CA HIS A 830 -20.48 -32.39 -28.97
C HIS A 830 -20.06 -31.30 -27.98
N ARG A 831 -20.78 -30.17 -27.92
CA ARG A 831 -20.50 -29.04 -27.04
C ARG A 831 -21.81 -28.44 -26.51
N PRO A 832 -22.44 -29.06 -25.49
CA PRO A 832 -23.61 -28.48 -24.86
C PRO A 832 -23.25 -27.20 -24.10
N SER A 833 -24.22 -26.29 -23.98
CA SER A 833 -24.07 -25.07 -23.18
C SER A 833 -23.80 -25.42 -21.72
N LYS A 834 -22.76 -24.80 -21.14
CA LYS A 834 -22.37 -25.04 -19.74
C LYS A 834 -23.23 -24.28 -18.73
N SER A 835 -23.81 -23.15 -19.11
CA SER A 835 -24.64 -22.30 -18.25
C SER A 835 -25.47 -21.29 -19.05
N LEU A 836 -26.38 -20.56 -18.38
CA LEU A 836 -27.15 -19.45 -18.97
C LEU A 836 -26.27 -18.30 -19.50
N TRP A 837 -24.99 -18.26 -19.11
CA TRP A 837 -24.03 -17.22 -19.48
C TRP A 837 -23.14 -17.63 -20.65
N ASP A 838 -23.27 -18.87 -21.15
CA ASP A 838 -22.61 -19.35 -22.37
C ASP A 838 -23.45 -18.96 -23.60
N PHE A 839 -23.53 -17.65 -23.86
CA PHE A 839 -24.37 -17.09 -24.92
C PHE A 839 -24.06 -17.62 -26.32
N LYS A 840 -22.90 -18.24 -26.54
CA LYS A 840 -22.54 -18.84 -27.82
C LYS A 840 -23.33 -20.12 -28.07
N LEU A 841 -23.36 -21.01 -27.08
CA LEU A 841 -23.97 -22.35 -27.19
C LEU A 841 -25.40 -22.44 -26.65
N LEU A 842 -25.83 -21.44 -25.86
CA LEU A 842 -27.17 -21.34 -25.27
C LEU A 842 -28.27 -21.54 -26.34
N ARG A 843 -29.37 -22.19 -25.96
CA ARG A 843 -30.59 -22.21 -26.79
C ARG A 843 -31.15 -20.79 -26.85
N GLY A 844 -31.34 -20.24 -28.05
CA GLY A 844 -31.61 -18.81 -28.27
C GLY A 844 -30.38 -17.90 -28.19
N GLY A 845 -29.19 -18.50 -28.08
CA GLY A 845 -27.90 -17.79 -28.11
C GLY A 845 -27.46 -17.40 -29.51
N PHE A 846 -26.20 -16.95 -29.64
CA PHE A 846 -25.62 -16.48 -30.90
C PHE A 846 -25.75 -17.50 -32.04
N PHE A 847 -25.47 -18.79 -31.80
CA PHE A 847 -25.58 -19.78 -32.86
C PHE A 847 -27.00 -19.96 -33.38
N ASP A 848 -28.02 -19.98 -32.53
CA ASP A 848 -29.41 -20.10 -32.99
C ASP A 848 -29.79 -18.89 -33.87
N ILE A 849 -29.46 -17.68 -33.41
CA ILE A 849 -29.71 -16.43 -34.14
C ILE A 849 -29.00 -16.43 -35.50
N GLU A 850 -27.72 -16.79 -35.52
CA GLU A 850 -26.91 -16.83 -36.73
C GLU A 850 -27.39 -17.90 -37.70
N PHE A 851 -27.69 -19.11 -37.24
CA PHE A 851 -28.17 -20.19 -38.10
C PHE A 851 -29.50 -19.81 -38.75
N ALA A 852 -30.45 -19.21 -38.01
CA ALA A 852 -31.70 -18.73 -38.57
C ALA A 852 -31.48 -17.62 -39.62
N ALA A 853 -30.70 -16.59 -39.28
CA ALA A 853 -30.44 -15.47 -40.18
C ALA A 853 -29.71 -15.92 -41.46
N ARG A 854 -28.68 -16.75 -41.31
CA ARG A 854 -27.85 -17.20 -42.44
C ARG A 854 -28.54 -18.26 -43.29
N TYR A 855 -29.38 -19.11 -42.72
CA TYR A 855 -30.26 -19.99 -43.48
C TYR A 855 -31.15 -19.19 -44.44
N LEU A 856 -31.89 -18.20 -43.91
CA LEU A 856 -32.78 -17.37 -44.70
C LEU A 856 -32.00 -16.54 -45.73
N MET A 857 -30.83 -16.00 -45.34
CA MET A 857 -29.94 -15.28 -46.25
C MET A 857 -29.53 -16.18 -47.43
N LEU A 858 -28.95 -17.36 -47.18
CA LEU A 858 -28.46 -18.26 -48.23
C LEU A 858 -29.59 -18.83 -49.10
N LEU A 859 -30.80 -18.99 -48.55
CA LEU A 859 -31.98 -19.44 -49.28
C LEU A 859 -32.45 -18.39 -50.31
N HIS A 860 -32.33 -17.10 -49.97
CA HIS A 860 -32.88 -16.01 -50.77
C HIS A 860 -31.82 -15.18 -51.53
N ALA A 861 -30.53 -15.31 -51.21
CA ALA A 861 -29.45 -14.50 -51.77
C ALA A 861 -29.35 -14.57 -53.30
N HIS A 862 -29.68 -15.70 -53.92
CA HIS A 862 -29.71 -15.82 -55.38
C HIS A 862 -30.63 -14.77 -56.03
N ALA A 863 -31.85 -14.61 -55.50
CA ALA A 863 -32.83 -13.67 -56.04
C ALA A 863 -32.71 -12.27 -55.42
N LYS A 864 -32.13 -12.18 -54.22
CA LYS A 864 -32.00 -10.94 -53.44
C LYS A 864 -30.56 -10.79 -52.91
N PRO A 865 -29.56 -10.49 -53.76
CA PRO A 865 -28.15 -10.42 -53.32
C PRO A 865 -27.89 -9.33 -52.27
N PHE A 866 -28.74 -8.32 -52.18
CA PHE A 866 -28.63 -7.27 -51.14
C PHE A 866 -28.76 -7.82 -49.71
N LEU A 867 -29.25 -9.05 -49.53
CA LEU A 867 -29.32 -9.71 -48.21
C LEU A 867 -27.95 -10.13 -47.66
N LEU A 868 -26.88 -10.08 -48.46
CA LEU A 868 -25.51 -10.49 -48.08
C LEU A 868 -24.81 -9.48 -47.16
N ALA A 869 -25.44 -9.14 -46.04
CA ALA A 869 -24.81 -8.35 -45.00
C ALA A 869 -23.86 -9.21 -44.15
N ARG A 870 -22.70 -8.64 -43.80
CA ARG A 870 -21.67 -9.35 -43.01
C ARG A 870 -22.01 -9.43 -41.53
N HIS A 871 -22.64 -8.41 -40.97
CA HIS A 871 -23.12 -8.40 -39.59
C HIS A 871 -24.51 -9.05 -39.51
N VAL A 872 -24.76 -9.86 -38.49
CA VAL A 872 -26.01 -10.66 -38.42
C VAL A 872 -27.24 -9.80 -38.15
N VAL A 873 -27.12 -8.75 -37.34
CA VAL A 873 -28.23 -7.80 -37.08
C VAL A 873 -28.65 -7.10 -38.37
N ASP A 874 -27.70 -6.70 -39.23
CA ASP A 874 -28.01 -6.08 -40.52
C ASP A 874 -28.73 -7.07 -41.42
N THR A 875 -28.31 -8.34 -41.41
CA THR A 875 -29.00 -9.43 -42.13
C THR A 875 -30.44 -9.57 -41.65
N LEU A 876 -30.69 -9.57 -40.33
CA LEU A 876 -32.04 -9.65 -39.76
C LEU A 876 -32.92 -8.45 -40.14
N VAL A 877 -32.36 -7.25 -40.14
CA VAL A 877 -33.04 -6.02 -40.59
C VAL A 877 -33.42 -6.13 -42.07
N LEU A 878 -32.49 -6.55 -42.93
CA LEU A 878 -32.76 -6.71 -44.36
C LEU A 878 -33.78 -7.81 -44.64
N LEU A 879 -33.75 -8.92 -43.90
CA LEU A 879 -34.75 -10.00 -43.99
C LEU A 879 -36.15 -9.52 -43.60
N ARG A 880 -36.25 -8.69 -42.54
CA ARG A 880 -37.50 -8.03 -42.13
C ARG A 880 -38.02 -7.10 -43.22
N ASP A 881 -37.17 -6.21 -43.72
CA ASP A 881 -37.56 -5.19 -44.71
C ASP A 881 -37.95 -5.83 -46.05
N ALA A 882 -37.32 -6.96 -46.39
CA ALA A 882 -37.68 -7.79 -47.53
C ALA A 882 -38.91 -8.70 -47.30
N ARG A 883 -39.56 -8.59 -46.12
CA ARG A 883 -40.72 -9.39 -45.67
C ARG A 883 -40.50 -10.90 -45.68
N ILE A 884 -39.26 -11.34 -45.49
CA ILE A 884 -38.90 -12.76 -45.35
C ILE A 884 -39.03 -13.19 -43.88
N LEU A 885 -38.71 -12.29 -42.95
CA LEU A 885 -38.84 -12.50 -41.51
C LEU A 885 -39.91 -11.56 -40.93
N ALA A 886 -40.77 -12.08 -40.06
CA ALA A 886 -41.80 -11.26 -39.42
C ALA A 886 -41.16 -10.17 -38.52
N PRO A 887 -41.76 -8.97 -38.40
CA PRO A 887 -41.22 -7.88 -37.59
C PRO A 887 -40.91 -8.27 -36.14
N ASP A 888 -41.83 -8.97 -35.47
CA ASP A 888 -41.68 -9.39 -34.07
C ASP A 888 -40.57 -10.44 -33.91
N ALA A 889 -40.45 -11.35 -34.88
CA ALA A 889 -39.40 -12.35 -34.91
C ALA A 889 -38.01 -11.71 -35.10
N ALA A 890 -37.91 -10.72 -36.01
CA ALA A 890 -36.68 -9.96 -36.20
C ALA A 890 -36.33 -9.15 -34.94
N ALA A 891 -37.31 -8.51 -34.30
CA ALA A 891 -37.10 -7.75 -33.07
C ALA A 891 -36.54 -8.64 -31.94
N ALA A 892 -37.14 -9.82 -31.71
CA ALA A 892 -36.68 -10.75 -30.69
C ALA A 892 -35.23 -11.21 -30.90
N LEU A 893 -34.87 -11.57 -32.15
CA LEU A 893 -33.50 -11.99 -32.47
C LEU A 893 -32.48 -10.85 -32.35
N ILE A 894 -32.85 -9.62 -32.75
CA ILE A 894 -31.97 -8.45 -32.65
C ILE A 894 -31.77 -8.04 -31.18
N GLU A 895 -32.82 -8.05 -30.37
CA GLU A 895 -32.75 -7.76 -28.94
C GLU A 895 -31.84 -8.76 -28.22
N ALA A 896 -32.05 -10.05 -28.48
CA ALA A 896 -31.22 -11.12 -27.92
C ALA A 896 -29.76 -10.92 -28.29
N HIS A 897 -29.47 -10.72 -29.58
CA HIS A 897 -28.11 -10.50 -30.05
C HIS A 897 -27.41 -9.32 -29.36
N ARG A 898 -28.07 -8.16 -29.26
CA ARG A 898 -27.51 -6.98 -28.59
C ARG A 898 -27.24 -7.23 -27.11
N LEU A 899 -28.17 -7.89 -26.41
CA LEU A 899 -27.99 -8.24 -25.00
C LEU A 899 -26.79 -9.18 -24.81
N TRP A 900 -26.66 -10.22 -25.65
CA TRP A 900 -25.54 -11.14 -25.62
C TRP A 900 -24.20 -10.44 -25.88
N SER A 901 -24.13 -9.55 -26.87
CA SER A 901 -22.92 -8.80 -27.19
C SER A 901 -22.51 -7.85 -26.04
N SER A 902 -23.50 -7.20 -25.42
CA SER A 902 -23.27 -6.32 -24.25
C SER A 902 -22.66 -7.06 -23.08
N LEU A 903 -23.30 -8.15 -22.66
CA LEU A 903 -22.86 -8.93 -21.51
C LEU A 903 -21.55 -9.65 -21.80
N GLN A 904 -21.42 -10.29 -22.97
CA GLN A 904 -20.21 -11.01 -23.34
C GLN A 904 -19.00 -10.08 -23.46
N GLY A 905 -19.18 -8.87 -24.01
CA GLY A 905 -18.11 -7.88 -24.12
C GLY A 905 -17.53 -7.52 -22.75
N LEU A 906 -18.38 -7.22 -21.77
CA LEU A 906 -17.93 -6.91 -20.40
C LEU A 906 -17.33 -8.12 -19.69
N MET A 907 -17.91 -9.31 -19.87
CA MET A 907 -17.35 -10.53 -19.28
C MET A 907 -15.94 -10.83 -19.83
N ARG A 908 -15.73 -10.67 -21.14
CA ARG A 908 -14.40 -10.87 -21.76
C ARG A 908 -13.38 -9.79 -21.38
N LEU A 909 -13.86 -8.64 -20.91
CA LEU A 909 -13.02 -7.57 -20.39
C LEU A 909 -12.60 -7.80 -18.93
N ALA A 910 -13.52 -8.31 -18.12
CA ALA A 910 -13.34 -8.47 -16.67
C ALA A 910 -12.72 -9.82 -16.26
N LEU A 911 -13.01 -10.90 -16.98
CA LEU A 911 -12.57 -12.26 -16.63
C LEU A 911 -11.24 -12.62 -17.33
N GLU A 912 -10.47 -13.51 -16.71
CA GLU A 912 -9.23 -14.03 -17.31
C GLU A 912 -9.53 -15.22 -18.24
N GLU A 913 -8.63 -15.52 -19.19
CA GLU A 913 -8.83 -16.59 -20.19
C GLU A 913 -9.00 -17.99 -19.59
N GLN A 914 -8.54 -18.19 -18.35
CA GLN A 914 -8.65 -19.46 -17.62
C GLN A 914 -10.07 -19.70 -17.06
N ASP A 915 -10.92 -18.67 -17.01
CA ASP A 915 -12.33 -18.78 -16.63
C ASP A 915 -13.16 -19.25 -17.85
N GLU A 916 -13.10 -20.54 -18.18
CA GLU A 916 -13.83 -21.12 -19.33
C GLU A 916 -15.37 -20.92 -19.27
N ALA A 917 -15.92 -20.59 -18.10
CA ALA A 917 -17.32 -20.26 -17.90
C ALA A 917 -17.49 -19.29 -16.73
N PHE A 918 -18.33 -18.27 -16.91
CA PHE A 918 -18.69 -17.36 -15.82
C PHE A 918 -19.49 -18.10 -14.74
N ASP A 919 -18.93 -18.12 -13.54
CA ASP A 919 -19.54 -18.68 -12.34
C ASP A 919 -20.21 -17.55 -11.54
N GLU A 920 -21.54 -17.50 -11.59
CA GLU A 920 -22.33 -16.49 -10.90
C GLU A 920 -22.16 -16.51 -9.38
N ALA A 921 -21.82 -17.65 -8.77
CA ALA A 921 -21.62 -17.76 -7.33
C ALA A 921 -20.30 -17.13 -6.89
N LYS A 922 -19.28 -17.22 -7.75
CA LYS A 922 -17.94 -16.67 -7.51
C LYS A 922 -17.73 -15.27 -8.08
N ALA A 923 -18.62 -14.82 -8.97
CA ALA A 923 -18.54 -13.50 -9.58
C ALA A 923 -18.54 -12.40 -8.49
N PRO A 924 -17.55 -11.49 -8.46
CA PRO A 924 -17.52 -10.39 -7.52
C PRO A 924 -18.76 -9.48 -7.66
N GLU A 925 -19.27 -8.94 -6.56
CA GLU A 925 -20.50 -8.13 -6.53
C GLU A 925 -20.45 -6.91 -7.46
N GLY A 926 -19.31 -6.22 -7.54
CA GLY A 926 -19.12 -5.10 -8.48
C GLY A 926 -19.24 -5.53 -9.95
N LEU A 927 -18.73 -6.72 -10.32
CA LEU A 927 -18.93 -7.27 -11.67
C LEU A 927 -20.41 -7.59 -11.91
N ARG A 928 -21.13 -8.14 -10.93
CA ARG A 928 -22.58 -8.37 -11.03
C ARG A 928 -23.36 -7.08 -11.25
N ARG A 929 -23.02 -6.00 -10.54
CA ARG A 929 -23.62 -4.66 -10.74
C ARG A 929 -23.33 -4.11 -12.13
N LEU A 930 -22.09 -4.23 -12.62
CA LEU A 930 -21.72 -3.83 -13.98
C LEU A 930 -22.53 -4.59 -15.04
N LEU A 931 -22.68 -5.91 -14.88
CA LEU A 931 -23.49 -6.73 -15.78
C LEU A 931 -24.98 -6.37 -15.71
N ALA A 932 -25.52 -6.13 -14.51
CA ALA A 932 -26.91 -5.69 -14.33
C ALA A 932 -27.17 -4.36 -15.07
N LYS A 933 -26.30 -3.37 -14.86
CA LYS A 933 -26.36 -2.08 -15.56
C LYS A 933 -26.29 -2.25 -17.08
N ALA A 934 -25.39 -3.11 -17.57
CA ALA A 934 -25.23 -3.38 -19.00
C ALA A 934 -26.43 -4.10 -19.63
N GLY A 935 -27.16 -4.89 -18.84
CA GLY A 935 -28.44 -5.48 -19.24
C GLY A 935 -29.64 -4.56 -19.05
N GLY A 936 -29.43 -3.33 -18.54
CA GLY A 936 -30.47 -2.33 -18.32
C GLY A 936 -31.41 -2.67 -17.16
N VAL A 937 -30.90 -3.27 -16.09
CA VAL A 937 -31.65 -3.62 -14.88
C VAL A 937 -30.86 -3.26 -13.62
N ASP A 938 -31.55 -3.01 -12.51
CA ASP A 938 -30.92 -2.51 -11.28
C ASP A 938 -30.22 -3.61 -10.44
N ARG A 939 -30.60 -4.87 -10.65
CA ARG A 939 -30.12 -6.01 -9.85
C ARG A 939 -29.77 -7.21 -10.71
N PHE A 940 -28.79 -7.98 -10.27
CA PHE A 940 -28.28 -9.14 -11.01
C PHE A 940 -29.30 -10.28 -11.13
N GLU A 941 -30.19 -10.44 -10.17
CA GLU A 941 -31.26 -11.44 -10.22
C GLU A 941 -32.25 -11.13 -11.35
N LEU A 942 -32.60 -9.85 -11.53
CA LEU A 942 -33.46 -9.40 -12.62
C LEU A 942 -32.76 -9.60 -13.97
N LEU A 943 -31.43 -9.46 -14.01
CA LEU A 943 -30.66 -9.75 -15.22
C LEU A 943 -30.79 -11.22 -15.60
N ARG A 944 -30.65 -12.13 -14.63
CA ARG A 944 -30.80 -13.58 -14.86
C ARG A 944 -32.16 -13.94 -15.45
N GLU A 945 -33.23 -13.33 -14.92
CA GLU A 945 -34.60 -13.52 -15.44
C GLU A 945 -34.73 -12.99 -16.86
N LYS A 946 -34.22 -11.78 -17.13
CA LYS A 946 -34.22 -11.17 -18.46
C LYS A 946 -33.45 -12.00 -19.48
N VAL A 947 -32.26 -12.50 -19.12
CA VAL A 947 -31.46 -13.41 -19.96
C VAL A 947 -32.29 -14.64 -20.33
N ARG A 948 -32.93 -15.29 -19.37
CA ARG A 948 -33.76 -16.48 -19.65
C ARG A 948 -34.91 -16.18 -20.60
N ALA A 949 -35.70 -15.15 -20.31
CA ALA A 949 -36.86 -14.77 -21.12
C ALA A 949 -36.45 -14.40 -22.57
N THR A 950 -35.34 -13.68 -22.72
CA THR A 950 -34.80 -13.28 -24.03
C THR A 950 -34.30 -14.48 -24.83
N ALA A 951 -33.63 -15.42 -24.16
CA ALA A 951 -33.18 -16.67 -24.78
C ALA A 951 -34.36 -17.54 -25.24
N ASP A 952 -35.39 -17.69 -24.41
CA ASP A 952 -36.60 -18.45 -24.76
C ASP A 952 -37.33 -17.83 -25.97
N ALA A 953 -37.44 -16.51 -26.03
CA ALA A 953 -38.05 -15.79 -27.15
C ALA A 953 -37.25 -15.97 -28.46
N ALA A 954 -35.92 -15.83 -28.42
CA ALA A 954 -35.05 -16.04 -29.57
C ALA A 954 -35.07 -17.50 -30.03
N HIS A 955 -35.09 -18.45 -29.10
CA HIS A 955 -35.18 -19.87 -29.40
C HIS A 955 -36.52 -20.24 -30.05
N ALA A 956 -37.64 -19.66 -29.58
CA ALA A 956 -38.94 -19.89 -30.20
C ALA A 956 -38.94 -19.49 -31.68
N VAL A 957 -38.32 -18.36 -32.02
CA VAL A 957 -38.15 -17.92 -33.42
C VAL A 957 -37.26 -18.89 -34.20
N TYR A 958 -36.13 -19.31 -33.63
CA TYR A 958 -35.26 -20.33 -34.26
C TYR A 958 -36.01 -21.64 -34.53
N ALA A 959 -36.80 -22.11 -33.57
CA ALA A 959 -37.56 -23.34 -33.69
C ALA A 959 -38.61 -23.26 -34.82
N GLU A 960 -39.28 -22.12 -35.01
CA GLU A 960 -40.22 -21.90 -36.12
C GLU A 960 -39.53 -21.89 -37.50
N ILE A 961 -38.32 -21.34 -37.58
CA ILE A 961 -37.59 -21.19 -38.86
C ILE A 961 -36.87 -22.49 -39.24
N ILE A 962 -36.28 -23.18 -38.25
CA ILE A 962 -35.36 -24.31 -38.47
C ILE A 962 -35.92 -25.62 -37.92
N GLU A 963 -36.14 -25.74 -36.61
CA GLU A 963 -36.42 -27.04 -35.97
C GLU A 963 -37.74 -27.67 -36.44
N LYS A 964 -38.85 -26.92 -36.39
CA LYS A 964 -40.18 -27.43 -36.77
C LYS A 964 -40.25 -27.78 -38.26
N PRO A 965 -39.78 -26.92 -39.19
CA PRO A 965 -39.74 -27.27 -40.60
C PRO A 965 -38.83 -28.47 -40.90
N ALA A 966 -37.68 -28.59 -40.24
CA ALA A 966 -36.75 -29.70 -40.45
C ALA A 966 -37.34 -31.03 -39.93
N ALA A 967 -38.02 -31.01 -38.78
CA ALA A 967 -38.68 -32.19 -38.22
C ALA A 967 -39.84 -32.71 -39.08
N ALA A 968 -40.43 -31.86 -39.93
CA ALA A 968 -41.48 -32.23 -40.87
C ALA A 968 -40.96 -32.86 -42.18
N LEU A 969 -39.63 -32.85 -42.41
CA LEU A 969 -39.04 -33.47 -43.60
C LEU A 969 -38.96 -35.00 -43.44
N PRO A 970 -39.17 -35.78 -44.52
CA PRO A 970 -38.98 -37.24 -44.50
C PRO A 970 -37.52 -37.59 -44.14
N PRO A 971 -37.16 -38.77 -43.63
CA PRO A 971 -35.75 -39.15 -43.44
C PRO A 971 -34.96 -39.03 -44.76
N ARG A 972 -33.65 -38.75 -44.74
CA ARG A 972 -32.82 -38.89 -45.95
C ARG A 972 -32.95 -40.34 -46.41
N GLU A 973 -33.29 -40.58 -47.67
CA GLU A 973 -33.08 -41.91 -48.25
C GLU A 973 -31.60 -42.22 -48.07
N GLU A 974 -31.29 -43.31 -47.37
CA GLU A 974 -29.92 -43.80 -47.28
C GLU A 974 -29.45 -44.07 -48.71
N GLU A 975 -28.64 -43.18 -49.27
CA GLU A 975 -27.80 -43.51 -50.41
C GLU A 975 -26.91 -44.66 -49.95
N LYS A 976 -27.29 -45.89 -50.33
CA LYS A 976 -26.41 -47.05 -50.32
C LYS A 976 -25.21 -46.75 -51.22
N THR A 977 -24.14 -46.24 -50.62
CA THR A 977 -22.78 -46.32 -51.19
C THR A 977 -21.75 -46.34 -50.08
#